data_AF-A0A0P4WGA2-F1
#
_entry.id   AF-A0A0P4WGA2-F1
#
_cell.length_a   1.000
_cell.length_b   1.000
_cell.length_c   1.000
_cell.angle_alpha   90.00
_cell.angle_beta   90.00
_cell.angle_gamma   90.00
#
_symmetry.space_group_name_H-M   'P 1'
#
loop_
_entity.id
_entity.type
_entity.pdbx_description
1 polymer ?
#
loop_
_entity_poly.entity_id
_entity_poly.type
_entity_poly.pdbx_seq_one_letter_code
_entity_poly.pdbx_strand_id
1 'polypeptide(L)'
;MAPDPRGQEDSGPVGSIIAGHRISLNVHYDNEEPQTASGTKGGEVTPVEERVASTGALPRDVPDKVTLPAPDSVSSLDKITHIDDLTENEKGEGEEGSLESPVPSSSSLSEARPETPETTSAHSNPETTTTTSATPDMFKTPLRQDEYLNGPDQIIPTDNIKTWEPNGATKVKIGDQGPSAHTPVSVPTLLKKAAEKYPNTNAMCVKRGGEWKATTYKEYYEQVRIMAKAFIKLGLEPYHGVCILGFNSPEWFIGDLAAIFAGGFAAGIYTTNSPEACEHCARNCEAQIWLVEDQKQLDKVLKIKSRLPSLHTIIQYTGKPTVEGVISWESAMALGKQQPDTELEARLRRIAVNQCCTLIYTSGTTGPPKGVMLSHDNITWTAHANCINADFHAGKENLVSFLPLSHVAAQMADIYITMYAGATCYFAQPDALKGSLGQTLKEVRPTRFLGVPRVWEKIHEKMMEVGRKTTGVKKSIATWAKSVGLEANIRKQRQDFSKPFGYSIANAVVFKKIKGVLGLDRCELFLSGAAPIAPDIVQYFHSLDIPLTEIYGMSESTGPHTIGLEKAFKIGSVGRTVPGCYTKLDKPDMEGNGEVCMGGRHVSMGYLRMEEKTHEAIDDEGWLHSGDIGRLDSDGFLFITGRIKELIITAGGENIAPVLLEDNLKAELPCLSNSMLIGDKRKFLSVLLTIKTNMNLDTGEPMDSLTPACIDWCRSVGSSAKTLQDILVGPDANVMRAIQEGIDRANKLAPSNAQKIQKWTILPRDFSVPGGELGPTMKLKRPVVVQKYCETIERFYEG
;
A
#
# COMPACT_ATOMS: atom_id res chain seq x y z
N MET A 1 -35.15 41.86 55.47
CA MET A 1 -35.05 43.32 55.21
C MET A 1 -34.36 43.50 53.87
N ALA A 2 -34.80 44.47 53.07
CA ALA A 2 -34.14 44.90 51.82
C ALA A 2 -33.49 46.30 52.07
N PRO A 3 -32.77 46.96 51.13
CA PRO A 3 -33.24 47.26 49.75
C PRO A 3 -32.22 47.11 48.61
N ASP A 4 -32.75 47.00 47.39
CA ASP A 4 -32.15 47.39 46.10
C ASP A 4 -32.51 48.87 45.80
N PRO A 5 -31.72 49.66 45.04
CA PRO A 5 -32.22 50.06 43.72
C PRO A 5 -31.20 50.39 42.59
N ARG A 6 -31.44 49.78 41.42
CA ARG A 6 -31.48 50.37 40.04
C ARG A 6 -30.20 50.72 39.25
N GLY A 7 -30.25 50.32 37.97
CA GLY A 7 -29.45 50.82 36.84
C GLY A 7 -29.96 50.29 35.47
N GLN A 8 -30.91 51.01 34.85
CA GLN A 8 -31.48 50.79 33.50
C GLN A 8 -30.53 51.36 32.41
N GLU A 9 -30.58 51.11 31.09
CA GLU A 9 -31.33 50.25 30.13
C GLU A 9 -30.58 50.35 28.77
N ASP A 10 -30.74 49.53 27.71
CA ASP A 10 -31.55 48.32 27.41
C ASP A 10 -30.60 47.29 26.67
N SER A 11 -30.80 46.52 25.59
CA SER A 11 -31.89 46.20 24.64
C SER A 11 -31.67 44.85 23.94
N GLY A 12 -32.76 44.18 23.51
CA GLY A 12 -32.72 42.93 22.72
C GLY A 12 -33.21 43.08 21.27
N PRO A 13 -33.64 41.99 20.57
CA PRO A 13 -33.68 40.58 21.02
C PRO A 13 -33.34 39.50 19.95
N VAL A 14 -33.41 38.21 20.35
CA VAL A 14 -33.51 36.96 19.52
C VAL A 14 -32.30 36.48 18.69
N GLY A 15 -32.00 35.17 18.78
CA GLY A 15 -31.67 34.37 17.58
C GLY A 15 -30.31 33.65 17.49
N SER A 16 -30.04 32.65 18.34
CA SER A 16 -28.85 31.77 18.18
C SER A 16 -29.10 30.57 17.26
N ILE A 17 -28.77 30.69 15.97
CA ILE A 17 -28.67 29.55 15.04
C ILE A 17 -27.28 28.93 15.17
N ILE A 18 -27.21 27.61 15.37
CA ILE A 18 -25.93 26.87 15.37
C ILE A 18 -25.56 26.53 13.92
N ALA A 19 -24.50 27.16 13.41
CA ALA A 19 -23.94 26.88 12.08
C ALA A 19 -22.51 26.33 12.21
N GLY A 20 -22.28 25.10 11.72
CA GLY A 20 -20.99 24.42 11.80
C GLY A 20 -19.89 25.17 11.06
N HIS A 21 -18.83 25.53 11.77
CA HIS A 21 -17.70 26.26 11.18
C HIS A 21 -16.69 25.29 10.53
N ARG A 22 -16.43 25.50 9.24
CA ARG A 22 -15.22 24.94 8.59
C ARG A 22 -14.00 25.68 9.13
N ILE A 23 -13.09 24.96 9.79
CA ILE A 23 -11.82 25.53 10.25
C ILE A 23 -10.81 25.47 9.10
N SER A 24 -10.66 26.59 8.39
CA SER A 24 -9.64 26.78 7.34
C SER A 24 -8.44 27.54 7.90
N LEU A 25 -7.39 26.82 8.30
CA LEU A 25 -6.12 27.42 8.74
C LEU A 25 -5.22 27.74 7.53
N ASN A 26 -5.40 28.92 6.96
CA ASN A 26 -4.51 29.44 5.91
C ASN A 26 -3.16 29.86 6.49
N VAL A 27 -2.13 29.04 6.30
CA VAL A 27 -0.73 29.42 6.53
C VAL A 27 -0.23 30.16 5.29
N HIS A 28 0.15 31.44 5.42
CA HIS A 28 0.82 32.17 4.33
C HIS A 28 2.22 31.59 4.07
N TYR A 29 2.54 31.46 2.78
CA TYR A 29 3.89 31.25 2.28
C TYR A 29 4.13 32.28 1.18
N ASP A 30 4.99 33.26 1.45
CA ASP A 30 5.40 34.24 0.44
C ASP A 30 6.36 33.59 -0.56
N ASN A 31 5.95 33.55 -1.83
CA ASN A 31 6.79 33.15 -2.97
C ASN A 31 6.79 34.30 -3.99
N GLU A 32 7.88 35.06 -4.06
CA GLU A 32 8.09 36.03 -5.14
C GLU A 32 8.59 35.31 -6.41
N GLU A 33 7.74 35.17 -7.42
CA GLU A 33 8.19 34.86 -8.78
C GLU A 33 8.58 36.15 -9.53
N PRO A 34 9.76 36.22 -10.15
CA PRO A 34 10.16 37.38 -10.94
C PRO A 34 9.42 37.41 -12.29
N GLN A 35 8.63 38.47 -12.52
CA GLN A 35 7.93 38.66 -13.79
C GLN A 35 8.91 38.81 -14.97
N THR A 36 8.57 38.20 -16.11
CA THR A 36 9.31 38.38 -17.36
C THR A 36 8.76 39.56 -18.14
N ALA A 37 9.65 40.41 -18.68
CA ALA A 37 9.31 41.52 -19.56
C ALA A 37 10.04 41.35 -20.89
N SER A 38 9.32 41.52 -22.00
CA SER A 38 9.86 41.42 -23.36
C SER A 38 10.20 42.81 -23.93
N GLY A 39 11.33 42.90 -24.64
CA GLY A 39 11.76 44.15 -25.27
C GLY A 39 12.92 43.91 -26.24
N THR A 40 12.74 44.27 -27.51
CA THR A 40 13.70 44.00 -28.59
C THR A 40 14.65 45.18 -28.85
N LYS A 41 15.93 44.88 -29.08
CA LYS A 41 16.72 45.30 -30.26
C LYS A 41 18.15 44.74 -30.21
N GLY A 42 18.78 44.61 -31.38
CA GLY A 42 20.09 43.97 -31.53
C GLY A 42 21.30 44.88 -31.29
N GLY A 43 22.48 44.26 -31.25
CA GLY A 43 23.80 44.89 -31.15
C GLY A 43 24.89 43.87 -31.49
N GLU A 44 25.93 44.31 -32.20
CA GLU A 44 26.90 43.45 -32.90
C GLU A 44 28.14 43.04 -32.08
N VAL A 45 28.82 42.00 -32.60
CA VAL A 45 30.28 41.76 -32.55
C VAL A 45 30.90 41.26 -31.22
N THR A 46 32.04 40.57 -31.39
CA THR A 46 32.76 39.75 -30.39
C THR A 46 34.17 40.32 -30.09
N PRO A 47 35.18 39.56 -29.61
CA PRO A 47 35.88 39.83 -28.34
C PRO A 47 37.31 40.41 -28.51
N VAL A 48 38.03 40.66 -27.40
CA VAL A 48 39.51 40.46 -27.24
C VAL A 48 39.99 40.89 -25.82
N GLU A 49 40.80 40.01 -25.19
CA GLU A 49 41.97 40.19 -24.26
C GLU A 49 41.95 41.28 -23.13
N GLU A 50 42.88 41.40 -22.15
CA GLU A 50 44.26 40.89 -21.98
C GLU A 50 44.64 40.56 -20.50
N ARG A 51 45.94 40.54 -20.14
CA ARG A 51 46.56 39.88 -18.95
C ARG A 51 47.36 40.85 -18.03
N VAL A 52 47.99 40.27 -16.98
CA VAL A 52 49.26 40.61 -16.25
C VAL A 52 49.00 40.67 -14.72
N ALA A 53 49.47 39.75 -13.85
CA ALA A 53 50.83 39.30 -13.44
C ALA A 53 51.57 40.30 -12.49
N SER A 54 52.48 39.96 -11.55
CA SER A 54 52.91 38.69 -10.89
C SER A 54 53.93 38.97 -9.75
N THR A 55 54.14 38.02 -8.80
CA THR A 55 55.27 37.97 -7.81
C THR A 55 55.40 36.53 -7.24
N GLY A 56 56.47 36.08 -6.55
CA GLY A 56 57.73 36.73 -6.13
C GLY A 56 58.83 35.73 -5.64
N ALA A 57 58.49 34.84 -4.69
CA ALA A 57 59.16 33.55 -4.36
C ALA A 57 60.44 33.45 -3.45
N LEU A 58 60.50 32.33 -2.69
CA LEU A 58 61.67 31.53 -2.20
C LEU A 58 62.63 32.14 -1.14
N PRO A 59 63.52 31.34 -0.45
CA PRO A 59 63.82 29.88 -0.49
C PRO A 59 63.72 29.20 0.94
N ARG A 60 64.30 28.06 1.39
CA ARG A 60 65.09 26.89 0.85
C ARG A 60 65.12 25.67 1.85
N ASP A 61 65.77 24.57 1.42
CA ASP A 61 66.52 23.51 2.15
C ASP A 61 65.85 22.32 2.90
N VAL A 62 66.58 21.18 2.93
CA VAL A 62 66.15 19.78 3.19
C VAL A 62 67.35 18.96 3.73
N PRO A 63 67.17 17.91 4.58
CA PRO A 63 67.51 16.55 4.11
C PRO A 63 66.72 15.35 4.71
N ASP A 64 66.52 14.34 3.85
CA ASP A 64 66.47 12.87 4.05
C ASP A 64 65.61 12.12 5.12
N LYS A 65 64.79 11.19 4.58
CA LYS A 65 64.57 9.77 4.96
C LYS A 65 64.33 9.35 6.43
N VAL A 66 63.09 8.92 6.70
CA VAL A 66 62.81 7.62 7.34
C VAL A 66 61.67 6.93 6.58
N THR A 67 61.78 5.63 6.31
CA THR A 67 60.74 4.82 5.63
C THR A 67 60.21 3.75 6.59
N LEU A 68 58.89 3.73 6.82
CA LEU A 68 58.18 2.65 7.53
C LEU A 68 56.85 2.33 6.81
N PRO A 69 56.30 1.10 6.96
CA PRO A 69 55.48 0.48 5.91
C PRO A 69 54.01 0.88 5.91
N ALA A 70 53.37 0.70 4.75
CA ALA A 70 51.92 0.76 4.60
C ALA A 70 51.24 -0.50 5.18
N PRO A 71 50.02 -0.38 5.75
CA PRO A 71 49.25 -1.54 6.22
C PRO A 71 48.40 -2.16 5.11
N ASP A 72 48.87 -3.25 4.51
CA ASP A 72 48.03 -4.13 3.68
C ASP A 72 46.94 -4.81 4.51
N SER A 73 45.67 -4.75 4.08
CA SER A 73 44.57 -5.67 4.52
C SER A 73 43.21 -5.38 3.86
N VAL A 74 43.15 -5.20 2.53
CA VAL A 74 41.87 -5.15 1.79
C VAL A 74 41.42 -6.57 1.44
N SER A 75 40.93 -7.32 2.44
CA SER A 75 40.45 -8.72 2.25
C SER A 75 39.54 -9.25 3.37
N SER A 76 38.37 -8.63 3.60
CA SER A 76 37.37 -9.21 4.53
C SER A 76 35.89 -8.81 4.32
N LEU A 77 35.54 -8.06 3.27
CA LEU A 77 34.14 -7.66 2.99
C LEU A 77 33.56 -8.25 1.70
N ASP A 78 34.40 -8.72 0.78
CA ASP A 78 34.01 -9.23 -0.55
C ASP A 78 33.75 -10.75 -0.59
N LYS A 79 33.53 -11.38 0.57
CA LYS A 79 33.22 -12.83 0.70
C LYS A 79 31.77 -13.09 1.16
N ILE A 80 30.80 -12.40 0.56
CA ILE A 80 29.36 -12.71 0.68
C ILE A 80 28.71 -12.69 -0.72
N THR A 81 29.37 -13.34 -1.67
CA THR A 81 28.88 -13.74 -3.00
C THR A 81 29.45 -15.13 -3.30
N HIS A 82 28.69 -15.98 -3.98
CA HIS A 82 28.89 -17.43 -4.13
C HIS A 82 28.63 -18.26 -2.86
N ILE A 83 27.39 -18.71 -2.71
CA ILE A 83 27.05 -20.06 -2.23
C ILE A 83 25.96 -20.57 -3.18
N ASP A 84 26.41 -21.23 -4.24
CA ASP A 84 25.67 -22.16 -5.10
C ASP A 84 26.68 -23.28 -5.47
N ASP A 85 26.20 -24.40 -6.01
CA ASP A 85 26.94 -25.64 -6.31
C ASP A 85 27.55 -26.39 -5.11
N LEU A 86 26.77 -27.36 -4.59
CA LEU A 86 27.30 -28.63 -4.10
C LEU A 86 26.49 -29.78 -4.70
N THR A 87 26.97 -30.29 -5.83
CA THR A 87 26.55 -31.55 -6.46
C THR A 87 27.77 -32.49 -6.55
N GLU A 88 27.52 -33.79 -6.73
CA GLU A 88 28.53 -34.88 -6.73
C GLU A 88 29.17 -35.20 -5.37
N ASN A 89 29.57 -36.44 -5.05
CA ASN A 89 29.24 -37.76 -5.63
C ASN A 89 29.56 -38.87 -4.60
N GLU A 90 28.71 -39.89 -4.47
CA GLU A 90 29.11 -41.22 -4.00
C GLU A 90 28.48 -42.30 -4.90
N LYS A 91 29.14 -43.45 -5.06
CA LYS A 91 28.82 -44.47 -6.09
C LYS A 91 28.91 -45.90 -5.53
N GLY A 92 28.03 -46.76 -6.05
CA GLY A 92 28.12 -48.23 -5.95
C GLY A 92 27.25 -48.85 -4.85
N GLU A 93 26.77 -50.10 -4.96
CA GLU A 93 26.76 -51.06 -6.08
C GLU A 93 25.55 -52.02 -5.94
N GLY A 94 25.03 -52.59 -7.05
CA GLY A 94 24.04 -53.68 -7.05
C GLY A 94 22.61 -53.35 -6.56
N GLU A 95 21.59 -54.19 -6.78
CA GLU A 95 21.46 -55.33 -7.71
C GLU A 95 19.96 -55.54 -8.07
N GLU A 96 19.57 -56.66 -8.67
CA GLU A 96 18.24 -56.88 -9.30
C GLU A 96 17.05 -57.00 -8.32
N GLY A 97 15.82 -56.72 -8.80
CA GLY A 97 14.59 -56.98 -8.05
C GLY A 97 13.29 -56.49 -8.72
N SER A 98 12.62 -57.36 -9.48
CA SER A 98 11.29 -57.10 -10.06
C SER A 98 10.15 -57.51 -9.11
N LEU A 99 8.98 -56.87 -9.25
CA LEU A 99 7.65 -57.48 -9.02
C LEU A 99 6.50 -56.55 -9.47
N GLU A 100 5.28 -57.09 -9.50
CA GLU A 100 4.15 -56.57 -10.30
C GLU A 100 3.04 -55.87 -9.50
N SER A 101 2.11 -55.30 -10.27
CA SER A 101 0.76 -54.81 -9.92
C SER A 101 -0.14 -55.88 -9.23
N PRO A 102 -1.35 -55.60 -8.64
CA PRO A 102 -2.43 -54.85 -9.32
C PRO A 102 -3.48 -54.08 -8.47
N VAL A 103 -4.44 -53.51 -9.20
CA VAL A 103 -5.72 -52.92 -8.78
C VAL A 103 -6.79 -54.00 -8.49
N PRO A 104 -7.79 -53.76 -7.62
CA PRO A 104 -9.05 -54.52 -7.58
C PRO A 104 -10.28 -53.68 -8.04
N SER A 105 -11.26 -54.32 -8.70
CA SER A 105 -12.53 -53.69 -9.10
C SER A 105 -13.71 -54.67 -9.33
N SER A 106 -14.82 -54.47 -8.61
CA SER A 106 -16.18 -55.02 -8.82
C SER A 106 -17.13 -54.31 -7.84
N SER A 107 -18.39 -53.92 -8.09
CA SER A 107 -19.54 -54.49 -8.84
C SER A 107 -20.23 -55.65 -8.07
N SER A 108 -21.57 -55.76 -7.94
CA SER A 108 -22.72 -55.09 -8.61
C SER A 108 -24.06 -55.25 -7.83
N LEU A 109 -25.20 -54.81 -8.42
CA LEU A 109 -26.63 -55.06 -8.05
C LEU A 109 -27.24 -54.19 -6.91
N SER A 110 -28.53 -53.82 -6.90
CA SER A 110 -29.58 -53.75 -7.96
C SER A 110 -30.84 -52.97 -7.50
N GLU A 111 -31.56 -52.35 -8.46
CA GLU A 111 -33.00 -51.99 -8.48
C GLU A 111 -33.70 -51.23 -7.32
N ALA A 112 -34.30 -50.06 -7.63
CA ALA A 112 -35.77 -49.84 -7.62
C ALA A 112 -36.18 -48.38 -7.96
N ARG A 113 -37.40 -48.21 -8.47
CA ARG A 113 -38.17 -46.95 -8.63
C ARG A 113 -39.62 -47.27 -8.22
N PRO A 114 -40.45 -46.30 -7.74
CA PRO A 114 -41.27 -45.53 -8.70
C PRO A 114 -41.74 -44.12 -8.26
N GLU A 115 -42.36 -43.44 -9.24
CA GLU A 115 -43.53 -42.54 -9.16
C GLU A 115 -43.59 -41.22 -8.35
N THR A 116 -44.20 -40.24 -9.02
CA THR A 116 -44.78 -38.99 -8.52
C THR A 116 -46.32 -39.09 -8.49
N PRO A 117 -47.00 -38.19 -7.76
CA PRO A 117 -48.11 -37.49 -8.42
C PRO A 117 -48.15 -35.97 -8.14
N GLU A 118 -48.87 -35.25 -9.00
CA GLU A 118 -49.20 -33.83 -8.86
C GLU A 118 -50.44 -33.63 -7.97
N THR A 119 -50.64 -32.44 -7.39
CA THR A 119 -51.81 -31.57 -7.69
C THR A 119 -51.83 -30.24 -6.90
N THR A 120 -52.65 -29.32 -7.38
CA THR A 120 -52.83 -27.91 -6.94
C THR A 120 -53.73 -27.70 -5.72
N SER A 121 -53.51 -26.60 -4.99
CA SER A 121 -54.62 -25.71 -4.53
C SER A 121 -54.09 -24.31 -4.20
N ALA A 122 -54.99 -23.31 -4.08
CA ALA A 122 -54.64 -21.92 -3.85
C ALA A 122 -55.63 -21.22 -2.90
N HIS A 123 -55.15 -20.28 -2.08
CA HIS A 123 -55.83 -19.21 -1.31
C HIS A 123 -54.75 -18.57 -0.40
N SER A 124 -54.76 -17.32 0.06
CA SER A 124 -55.41 -16.05 -0.36
C SER A 124 -54.85 -14.94 0.57
N ASN A 125 -54.55 -13.74 0.08
CA ASN A 125 -54.09 -12.63 0.93
C ASN A 125 -55.15 -12.18 1.96
N PRO A 126 -54.71 -11.51 3.03
CA PRO A 126 -55.25 -10.18 3.33
C PRO A 126 -54.19 -9.08 3.18
N GLU A 127 -54.65 -7.85 2.99
CA GLU A 127 -53.82 -6.68 2.68
C GLU A 127 -53.21 -6.05 3.95
N THR A 128 -52.12 -5.29 3.79
CA THR A 128 -51.67 -4.31 4.79
C THR A 128 -51.21 -3.06 4.08
N THR A 129 -51.98 -1.99 4.17
CA THR A 129 -51.81 -0.77 3.38
C THR A 129 -50.78 0.17 4.02
N THR A 130 -49.61 0.30 3.40
CA THR A 130 -48.63 1.36 3.74
C THR A 130 -48.49 2.33 2.58
N THR A 131 -48.85 3.59 2.83
CA THR A 131 -48.84 4.66 1.83
C THR A 131 -47.40 5.06 1.46
N THR A 132 -46.98 4.78 0.24
CA THR A 132 -45.72 5.26 -0.32
C THR A 132 -45.80 6.75 -0.68
N SER A 133 -45.10 7.60 0.06
CA SER A 133 -44.89 8.99 -0.30
C SER A 133 -43.90 9.09 -1.46
N ALA A 134 -44.40 9.16 -2.69
CA ALA A 134 -43.57 9.24 -3.89
C ALA A 134 -42.87 10.60 -4.02
N THR A 135 -41.60 10.68 -3.60
CA THR A 135 -40.70 11.75 -4.04
C THR A 135 -40.31 11.53 -5.52
N PRO A 136 -40.30 12.57 -6.36
CA PRO A 136 -39.96 12.42 -7.78
C PRO A 136 -38.54 11.87 -8.02
N ASP A 137 -38.43 10.94 -8.95
CA ASP A 137 -37.19 10.21 -9.30
C ASP A 137 -36.25 11.08 -10.17
N MET A 138 -35.62 12.08 -9.54
CA MET A 138 -34.82 13.10 -10.23
C MET A 138 -33.49 12.61 -10.84
N PHE A 139 -33.08 11.36 -10.59
CA PHE A 139 -31.73 10.88 -10.92
C PHE A 139 -31.65 9.95 -12.14
N LYS A 140 -32.70 9.90 -12.99
CA LYS A 140 -32.80 8.97 -14.13
C LYS A 140 -32.87 9.63 -15.51
N THR A 141 -31.99 10.60 -15.77
CA THR A 141 -31.58 10.91 -17.15
C THR A 141 -30.25 10.21 -17.43
N PRO A 142 -30.19 9.19 -18.31
CA PRO A 142 -28.94 8.56 -18.69
C PRO A 142 -27.99 9.58 -19.32
N LEU A 143 -26.70 9.53 -18.96
CA LEU A 143 -25.68 10.40 -19.55
C LEU A 143 -25.61 10.18 -21.06
N ARG A 144 -25.91 11.21 -21.84
CA ARG A 144 -25.86 11.20 -23.30
C ARG A 144 -24.41 11.35 -23.78
N GLN A 145 -23.67 10.24 -23.74
CA GLN A 145 -22.21 10.27 -23.98
C GLN A 145 -21.82 10.76 -25.39
N ASP A 146 -22.69 10.62 -26.40
CA ASP A 146 -22.46 11.15 -27.74
C ASP A 146 -22.51 12.68 -27.83
N GLU A 147 -22.96 13.39 -26.78
CA GLU A 147 -22.88 14.85 -26.68
C GLU A 147 -21.50 15.34 -26.19
N TYR A 148 -20.63 14.46 -25.67
CA TYR A 148 -19.36 14.79 -25.01
C TYR A 148 -18.15 14.25 -25.81
N LEU A 149 -17.75 14.98 -26.86
CA LEU A 149 -16.71 14.57 -27.81
C LEU A 149 -15.41 15.40 -27.76
N ASN A 150 -15.21 16.18 -26.70
CA ASN A 150 -14.05 17.08 -26.50
C ASN A 150 -12.96 16.47 -25.58
N GLY A 151 -12.98 15.15 -25.40
CA GLY A 151 -12.05 14.42 -24.56
C GLY A 151 -10.59 14.37 -25.08
N PRO A 152 -9.66 13.87 -24.27
CA PRO A 152 -9.92 13.14 -23.02
C PRO A 152 -10.05 14.04 -21.78
N ASP A 153 -9.69 15.32 -21.87
CA ASP A 153 -9.61 16.23 -20.71
C ASP A 153 -10.90 17.01 -20.40
N GLN A 154 -12.02 16.68 -21.05
CA GLN A 154 -13.32 17.30 -20.79
C GLN A 154 -13.89 16.88 -19.42
N ILE A 155 -14.80 17.69 -18.88
CA ILE A 155 -15.59 17.40 -17.66
C ILE A 155 -17.06 17.26 -18.09
N ILE A 156 -17.71 16.15 -17.73
CA ILE A 156 -19.16 16.01 -17.90
C ILE A 156 -19.85 16.83 -16.78
N PRO A 157 -20.71 17.82 -17.09
CA PRO A 157 -21.45 18.58 -16.09
C PRO A 157 -22.37 17.66 -15.26
N THR A 158 -22.22 17.69 -13.94
CA THR A 158 -23.01 16.90 -13.00
C THR A 158 -22.90 17.48 -11.60
N ASP A 159 -23.98 17.38 -10.82
CA ASP A 159 -23.99 17.69 -9.39
C ASP A 159 -23.76 16.45 -8.51
N ASN A 160 -23.74 15.25 -9.10
CA ASN A 160 -23.57 13.99 -8.36
C ASN A 160 -22.18 13.93 -7.71
N ILE A 161 -22.11 13.97 -6.38
CA ILE A 161 -20.86 13.84 -5.62
C ILE A 161 -20.32 12.40 -5.55
N LYS A 162 -21.16 11.40 -5.84
CA LYS A 162 -20.87 9.97 -5.79
C LYS A 162 -21.70 9.21 -6.84
N THR A 163 -21.23 8.05 -7.28
CA THR A 163 -21.95 7.13 -8.18
C THR A 163 -21.36 5.72 -8.13
N TRP A 164 -22.21 4.73 -8.43
CA TRP A 164 -21.88 3.31 -8.57
C TRP A 164 -22.04 2.82 -10.02
N GLU A 165 -22.52 3.68 -10.92
CA GLU A 165 -22.81 3.31 -12.31
C GLU A 165 -21.53 3.28 -13.16
N PRO A 166 -21.27 2.21 -13.94
CA PRO A 166 -20.02 2.08 -14.71
C PRO A 166 -19.71 3.29 -15.59
N ASN A 167 -20.74 3.83 -16.23
CA ASN A 167 -20.65 4.92 -17.20
C ASN A 167 -20.87 6.31 -16.57
N GLY A 168 -21.09 6.37 -15.26
CA GLY A 168 -21.40 7.56 -14.48
C GLY A 168 -20.23 8.55 -14.36
N ALA A 169 -20.54 9.77 -13.92
CA ALA A 169 -19.57 10.84 -13.69
C ALA A 169 -19.86 11.57 -12.36
N THR A 170 -18.81 12.08 -11.71
CA THR A 170 -18.93 12.82 -10.43
C THR A 170 -18.54 14.30 -10.53
N LYS A 171 -18.98 15.11 -9.57
CA LYS A 171 -18.68 16.55 -9.49
C LYS A 171 -17.22 16.77 -9.05
N VAL A 172 -16.39 17.31 -9.95
CA VAL A 172 -14.99 17.63 -9.64
C VAL A 172 -14.92 18.78 -8.63
N LYS A 173 -14.31 18.53 -7.47
CA LYS A 173 -14.18 19.50 -6.36
C LYS A 173 -12.99 20.44 -6.58
N ILE A 174 -12.99 21.20 -7.68
CA ILE A 174 -11.99 22.24 -7.96
C ILE A 174 -12.15 23.35 -6.92
N GLY A 175 -11.05 23.79 -6.31
CA GLY A 175 -11.01 24.92 -5.38
C GLY A 175 -10.29 26.13 -5.98
N ASP A 176 -10.36 27.28 -5.30
CA ASP A 176 -9.92 28.57 -5.86
C ASP A 176 -8.39 28.75 -5.88
N GLN A 177 -7.65 27.99 -5.06
CA GLN A 177 -6.21 28.18 -4.82
C GLN A 177 -5.44 26.88 -4.56
N GLY A 178 -4.11 26.96 -4.70
CA GLY A 178 -3.18 25.88 -4.38
C GLY A 178 -3.42 24.61 -5.22
N PRO A 179 -2.99 23.42 -4.74
CA PRO A 179 -3.17 22.18 -5.49
C PRO A 179 -4.63 21.87 -5.85
N SER A 180 -5.60 22.32 -5.05
CA SER A 180 -7.03 22.12 -5.33
C SER A 180 -7.51 22.77 -6.63
N ALA A 181 -6.82 23.82 -7.09
CA ALA A 181 -7.12 24.57 -8.31
C ALA A 181 -6.49 23.99 -9.59
N HIS A 182 -5.57 23.01 -9.49
CA HIS A 182 -4.87 22.47 -10.65
C HIS A 182 -5.86 21.89 -11.68
N THR A 183 -5.81 22.37 -12.92
CA THR A 183 -6.71 21.94 -14.00
C THR A 183 -6.82 20.42 -14.08
N PRO A 184 -8.03 19.83 -14.04
CA PRO A 184 -8.23 18.41 -14.26
C PRO A 184 -7.57 17.91 -15.55
N VAL A 185 -6.98 16.72 -15.51
CA VAL A 185 -6.39 16.06 -16.67
C VAL A 185 -6.68 14.57 -16.64
N SER A 186 -6.83 14.00 -17.82
CA SER A 186 -7.05 12.57 -18.01
C SER A 186 -5.73 11.77 -17.85
N VAL A 187 -5.85 10.49 -17.54
CA VAL A 187 -4.70 9.56 -17.50
C VAL A 187 -4.00 9.45 -18.88
N PRO A 188 -4.73 9.38 -20.03
CA PRO A 188 -4.11 9.49 -21.35
C PRO A 188 -3.32 10.78 -21.58
N THR A 189 -3.85 11.94 -21.18
CA THR A 189 -3.09 13.21 -21.27
C THR A 189 -1.88 13.22 -20.34
N LEU A 190 -1.95 12.62 -19.15
CA LEU A 190 -0.81 12.55 -18.24
C LEU A 190 0.35 11.74 -18.86
N LEU A 191 0.07 10.57 -19.43
CA LEU A 191 1.11 9.78 -20.12
C LEU A 191 1.62 10.49 -21.38
N LYS A 192 0.74 11.10 -22.16
CA LYS A 192 1.12 11.89 -23.35
C LYS A 192 2.07 13.03 -22.97
N LYS A 193 1.74 13.83 -21.95
CA LYS A 193 2.59 14.93 -21.45
C LYS A 193 3.93 14.41 -20.93
N ALA A 194 3.97 13.24 -20.29
CA ALA A 194 5.22 12.61 -19.87
C ALA A 194 6.10 12.20 -21.07
N ALA A 195 5.51 11.62 -22.12
CA ALA A 195 6.18 11.26 -23.35
C ALA A 195 6.65 12.46 -24.20
N GLU A 196 5.89 13.56 -24.20
CA GLU A 196 6.28 14.80 -24.88
C GLU A 196 7.38 15.56 -24.12
N LYS A 197 7.36 15.54 -22.78
CA LYS A 197 8.33 16.26 -21.93
C LYS A 197 9.62 15.49 -21.65
N TYR A 198 9.55 14.16 -21.55
CA TYR A 198 10.68 13.29 -21.19
C TYR A 198 10.89 12.13 -22.19
N PRO A 199 10.82 12.34 -23.52
CA PRO A 199 10.70 11.27 -24.52
C PRO A 199 11.78 10.19 -24.44
N ASN A 200 13.01 10.59 -24.12
CA ASN A 200 14.19 9.70 -24.06
C ASN A 200 14.55 9.26 -22.63
N THR A 201 13.80 9.69 -21.62
CA THR A 201 14.00 9.23 -20.24
C THR A 201 13.38 7.85 -20.08
N ASN A 202 14.05 6.95 -19.36
CA ASN A 202 13.51 5.63 -19.03
C ASN A 202 12.27 5.80 -18.13
N ALA A 203 11.12 5.35 -18.60
CA ALA A 203 9.92 5.23 -17.76
C ALA A 203 9.98 3.93 -16.93
N MET A 204 10.44 2.85 -17.57
CA MET A 204 10.44 1.50 -17.01
C MET A 204 11.80 0.83 -17.21
N CYS A 205 12.22 0.04 -16.22
CA CYS A 205 13.38 -0.85 -16.29
C CYS A 205 13.04 -2.21 -15.68
N VAL A 206 13.21 -3.30 -16.45
CA VAL A 206 12.98 -4.69 -15.99
C VAL A 206 14.23 -5.52 -16.20
N LYS A 207 14.59 -6.36 -15.22
CA LYS A 207 15.74 -7.27 -15.35
C LYS A 207 15.31 -8.55 -16.08
N ARG A 208 15.90 -8.86 -17.23
CA ARG A 208 15.64 -10.04 -18.07
C ARG A 208 16.96 -10.66 -18.52
N GLY A 209 17.14 -11.96 -18.29
CA GLY A 209 18.41 -12.64 -18.59
C GLY A 209 19.61 -12.11 -17.81
N GLY A 210 19.39 -11.58 -16.60
CA GLY A 210 20.42 -10.92 -15.79
C GLY A 210 20.67 -9.44 -16.12
N GLU A 211 20.23 -8.96 -17.28
CA GLU A 211 20.46 -7.58 -17.73
C GLU A 211 19.23 -6.68 -17.50
N TRP A 212 19.45 -5.40 -17.16
CA TRP A 212 18.39 -4.41 -17.13
C TRP A 212 18.03 -3.97 -18.56
N LYS A 213 16.75 -4.18 -18.93
CA LYS A 213 16.16 -3.69 -20.18
C LYS A 213 15.25 -2.51 -19.87
N ALA A 214 15.46 -1.40 -20.56
CA ALA A 214 14.71 -0.17 -20.36
C ALA A 214 13.58 0.00 -21.39
N THR A 215 12.64 0.87 -21.08
CA THR A 215 11.64 1.40 -22.03
C THR A 215 11.46 2.88 -21.70
N THR A 216 11.64 3.73 -22.71
CA THR A 216 11.51 5.18 -22.60
C THR A 216 10.05 5.62 -22.51
N TYR A 217 9.77 6.85 -22.06
CA TYR A 217 8.39 7.37 -22.06
C TYR A 217 7.76 7.42 -23.45
N LYS A 218 8.55 7.72 -24.50
CA LYS A 218 8.07 7.67 -25.87
C LYS A 218 7.61 6.25 -26.24
N GLU A 219 8.47 5.26 -26.03
CA GLU A 219 8.16 3.85 -26.31
C GLU A 219 6.99 3.34 -25.45
N TYR A 220 6.87 3.79 -24.19
CA TYR A 220 5.77 3.41 -23.31
C TYR A 220 4.42 3.93 -23.83
N TYR A 221 4.35 5.22 -24.22
CA TYR A 221 3.15 5.80 -24.84
C TYR A 221 2.79 5.13 -26.17
N GLU A 222 3.78 4.84 -27.02
CA GLU A 222 3.56 4.10 -28.27
C GLU A 222 3.04 2.67 -28.00
N GLN A 223 3.60 1.95 -27.03
CA GLN A 223 3.18 0.59 -26.66
C GLN A 223 1.77 0.56 -26.04
N VAL A 224 1.43 1.53 -25.19
CA VAL A 224 0.06 1.69 -24.64
C VAL A 224 -0.96 1.92 -25.76
N ARG A 225 -0.68 2.82 -26.71
CA ARG A 225 -1.56 3.05 -27.88
C ARG A 225 -1.70 1.80 -28.76
N ILE A 226 -0.61 1.06 -28.98
CA ILE A 226 -0.64 -0.20 -29.73
C ILE A 226 -1.55 -1.22 -29.02
N MET A 227 -1.37 -1.44 -27.72
CA MET A 227 -2.15 -2.42 -26.98
C MET A 227 -3.63 -2.00 -26.81
N ALA A 228 -3.91 -0.70 -26.65
CA ALA A 228 -5.29 -0.19 -26.63
C ALA A 228 -6.03 -0.51 -27.94
N LYS A 229 -5.36 -0.33 -29.10
CA LYS A 229 -5.90 -0.76 -30.40
C LYS A 229 -6.09 -2.27 -30.51
N ALA A 230 -5.21 -3.07 -29.89
CA ALA A 230 -5.39 -4.52 -29.82
C ALA A 230 -6.64 -4.88 -29.00
N PHE A 231 -6.86 -4.27 -27.83
CA PHE A 231 -8.04 -4.51 -27.00
C PHE A 231 -9.34 -4.13 -27.70
N ILE A 232 -9.39 -2.95 -28.33
CA ILE A 232 -10.52 -2.52 -29.17
C ILE A 232 -10.80 -3.58 -30.26
N LYS A 233 -9.76 -4.09 -30.93
CA LYS A 233 -9.90 -5.10 -31.99
C LYS A 233 -10.29 -6.49 -31.47
N LEU A 234 -9.98 -6.81 -30.23
CA LEU A 234 -10.40 -8.03 -29.51
C LEU A 234 -11.79 -7.88 -28.86
N GLY A 235 -12.49 -6.77 -29.12
CA GLY A 235 -13.87 -6.56 -28.67
C GLY A 235 -13.98 -5.95 -27.28
N LEU A 236 -13.04 -5.09 -26.85
CA LEU A 236 -13.23 -4.28 -25.64
C LEU A 236 -14.16 -3.09 -25.92
N GLU A 237 -15.32 -3.14 -25.30
CA GLU A 237 -16.32 -2.08 -25.27
C GLU A 237 -16.03 -1.06 -24.15
N PRO A 238 -16.54 0.19 -24.24
CA PRO A 238 -16.41 1.15 -23.17
C PRO A 238 -17.03 0.63 -21.85
N TYR A 239 -16.48 1.05 -20.72
CA TYR A 239 -16.97 0.73 -19.36
C TYR A 239 -17.05 -0.78 -19.03
N HIS A 240 -16.27 -1.61 -19.73
CA HIS A 240 -16.06 -3.02 -19.43
C HIS A 240 -14.62 -3.28 -18.95
N GLY A 241 -14.43 -4.34 -18.16
CA GLY A 241 -13.17 -4.64 -17.50
C GLY A 241 -12.11 -5.32 -18.38
N VAL A 242 -10.85 -4.95 -18.14
CA VAL A 242 -9.66 -5.75 -18.47
C VAL A 242 -9.05 -6.24 -17.16
N CYS A 243 -9.18 -7.54 -16.89
CA CYS A 243 -8.64 -8.15 -15.66
C CYS A 243 -7.15 -8.47 -15.81
N ILE A 244 -6.32 -8.00 -14.88
CA ILE A 244 -4.86 -8.16 -14.94
C ILE A 244 -4.38 -9.00 -13.75
N LEU A 245 -3.89 -10.21 -14.03
CA LEU A 245 -3.50 -11.21 -13.02
C LEU A 245 -2.03 -11.63 -13.23
N GLY A 246 -1.14 -11.03 -12.46
CA GLY A 246 0.30 -11.27 -12.53
C GLY A 246 1.11 -10.38 -11.58
N PHE A 247 2.40 -10.66 -11.46
CA PHE A 247 3.37 -9.80 -10.77
C PHE A 247 3.69 -8.53 -11.57
N ASN A 248 4.40 -7.61 -10.92
CA ASN A 248 4.71 -6.30 -11.48
C ASN A 248 5.64 -6.40 -12.69
N SER A 249 5.18 -5.92 -13.85
CA SER A 249 5.94 -5.95 -15.11
C SER A 249 5.62 -4.75 -16.02
N PRO A 250 6.45 -4.46 -17.04
CA PRO A 250 6.08 -3.51 -18.09
C PRO A 250 4.78 -3.89 -18.80
N GLU A 251 4.52 -5.19 -19.00
CA GLU A 251 3.30 -5.69 -19.62
C GLU A 251 2.06 -5.42 -18.75
N TRP A 252 2.20 -5.44 -17.42
CA TRP A 252 1.17 -4.97 -16.49
C TRP A 252 0.88 -3.47 -16.69
N PHE A 253 1.92 -2.65 -16.67
CA PHE A 253 1.87 -1.18 -16.86
C PHE A 253 1.28 -0.76 -18.20
N ILE A 254 1.59 -1.50 -19.27
CA ILE A 254 1.07 -1.25 -20.62
C ILE A 254 -0.38 -1.71 -20.70
N GLY A 255 -0.72 -2.84 -20.07
CA GLY A 255 -2.08 -3.40 -20.06
C GLY A 255 -3.10 -2.53 -19.32
N ASP A 256 -2.75 -2.02 -18.13
CA ASP A 256 -3.61 -1.13 -17.33
C ASP A 256 -3.95 0.15 -18.11
N LEU A 257 -2.93 0.87 -18.58
CA LEU A 257 -3.15 2.09 -19.35
C LEU A 257 -3.79 1.81 -20.73
N ALA A 258 -3.55 0.65 -21.34
CA ALA A 258 -4.21 0.28 -22.60
C ALA A 258 -5.73 0.06 -22.44
N ALA A 259 -6.18 -0.49 -21.32
CA ALA A 259 -7.60 -0.60 -21.00
C ALA A 259 -8.24 0.79 -20.89
N ILE A 260 -7.57 1.69 -20.16
CA ILE A 260 -7.98 3.08 -19.96
C ILE A 260 -8.04 3.84 -21.30
N PHE A 261 -7.03 3.70 -22.16
CA PHE A 261 -6.97 4.34 -23.48
C PHE A 261 -8.08 3.84 -24.42
N ALA A 262 -8.52 2.58 -24.28
CA ALA A 262 -9.63 2.01 -25.04
C ALA A 262 -11.03 2.43 -24.52
N GLY A 263 -11.10 3.11 -23.37
CA GLY A 263 -12.34 3.49 -22.68
C GLY A 263 -12.93 2.40 -21.78
N GLY A 264 -12.20 1.31 -21.54
CA GLY A 264 -12.55 0.27 -20.57
C GLY A 264 -11.93 0.55 -19.20
N PHE A 265 -12.19 -0.33 -18.23
CA PHE A 265 -11.58 -0.27 -16.90
C PHE A 265 -10.35 -1.17 -16.81
N ALA A 266 -9.26 -0.67 -16.24
CA ALA A 266 -8.22 -1.54 -15.70
C ALA A 266 -8.70 -2.18 -14.38
N ALA A 267 -8.51 -3.50 -14.22
CA ALA A 267 -8.94 -4.24 -13.03
C ALA A 267 -7.83 -5.19 -12.55
N GLY A 268 -6.95 -4.70 -11.66
CA GLY A 268 -5.87 -5.49 -11.08
C GLY A 268 -6.35 -6.55 -10.08
N ILE A 269 -5.92 -7.81 -10.25
CA ILE A 269 -6.29 -8.94 -9.39
C ILE A 269 -5.02 -9.56 -8.78
N TYR A 270 -5.03 -9.81 -7.47
CA TYR A 270 -3.87 -10.35 -6.75
C TYR A 270 -3.53 -11.77 -7.22
N THR A 271 -2.24 -12.06 -7.45
CA THR A 271 -1.73 -13.40 -7.77
C THR A 271 -1.97 -14.45 -6.67
N THR A 272 -2.37 -14.02 -5.47
CA THR A 272 -2.78 -14.88 -4.35
C THR A 272 -4.28 -15.22 -4.34
N ASN A 273 -5.11 -14.60 -5.19
CA ASN A 273 -6.55 -14.89 -5.22
C ASN A 273 -6.84 -16.32 -5.71
N SER A 274 -7.90 -16.92 -5.15
CA SER A 274 -8.51 -18.16 -5.64
C SER A 274 -9.29 -17.92 -6.93
N PRO A 275 -9.61 -18.96 -7.71
CA PRO A 275 -10.41 -18.81 -8.94
C PRO A 275 -11.78 -18.15 -8.68
N GLU A 276 -12.42 -18.42 -7.55
CA GLU A 276 -13.74 -17.88 -7.19
C GLU A 276 -13.67 -16.38 -6.85
N ALA A 277 -12.59 -15.95 -6.20
CA ALA A 277 -12.32 -14.53 -5.98
C ALA A 277 -11.98 -13.80 -7.28
N CYS A 278 -11.27 -14.46 -8.21
CA CYS A 278 -11.02 -13.96 -9.57
C CYS A 278 -12.31 -13.81 -10.38
N GLU A 279 -13.21 -14.80 -10.30
CA GLU A 279 -14.53 -14.82 -10.95
C GLU A 279 -15.43 -13.69 -10.44
N HIS A 280 -15.50 -13.48 -9.13
CA HIS A 280 -16.28 -12.38 -8.56
C HIS A 280 -15.85 -11.02 -9.11
N CYS A 281 -14.53 -10.73 -9.14
CA CYS A 281 -14.02 -9.47 -9.68
C CYS A 281 -14.41 -9.31 -11.16
N ALA A 282 -14.13 -10.32 -11.99
CA ALA A 282 -14.41 -10.27 -13.43
C ALA A 282 -15.91 -10.24 -13.77
N ARG A 283 -16.78 -10.79 -12.92
CA ARG A 283 -18.24 -10.66 -13.08
C ARG A 283 -18.76 -9.29 -12.64
N ASN A 284 -18.12 -8.63 -11.66
CA ASN A 284 -18.51 -7.29 -11.22
C ASN A 284 -18.15 -6.19 -12.23
N CYS A 285 -17.02 -6.31 -12.93
CA CYS A 285 -16.63 -5.41 -14.03
C CYS A 285 -16.90 -5.95 -15.45
N GLU A 286 -17.65 -7.05 -15.56
CA GLU A 286 -18.05 -7.68 -16.84
C GLU A 286 -16.87 -7.87 -17.81
N ALA A 287 -15.76 -8.40 -17.29
CA ALA A 287 -14.46 -8.35 -17.95
C ALA A 287 -14.43 -9.10 -19.29
N GLN A 288 -14.17 -8.35 -20.36
CA GLN A 288 -14.10 -8.85 -21.73
C GLN A 288 -12.71 -9.37 -22.11
N ILE A 289 -11.65 -8.86 -21.48
CA ILE A 289 -10.27 -9.30 -21.73
C ILE A 289 -9.58 -9.65 -20.41
N TRP A 290 -8.78 -10.72 -20.41
CA TRP A 290 -7.83 -11.04 -19.35
C TRP A 290 -6.40 -10.93 -19.82
N LEU A 291 -5.55 -10.30 -19.01
CA LEU A 291 -4.10 -10.38 -19.08
C LEU A 291 -3.62 -11.31 -17.97
N VAL A 292 -2.97 -12.41 -18.33
CA VAL A 292 -2.37 -13.36 -17.38
C VAL A 292 -0.87 -13.43 -17.59
N GLU A 293 -0.12 -13.48 -16.51
CA GLU A 293 1.35 -13.58 -16.57
C GLU A 293 1.77 -14.90 -17.21
N ASP A 294 1.53 -16.02 -16.53
CA ASP A 294 2.06 -17.33 -16.87
C ASP A 294 0.95 -18.40 -16.97
N GLN A 295 1.35 -19.64 -17.24
CA GLN A 295 0.45 -20.80 -17.24
C GLN A 295 -0.26 -20.97 -15.88
N LYS A 296 0.40 -20.66 -14.76
CA LYS A 296 -0.16 -20.81 -13.41
C LYS A 296 -1.29 -19.82 -13.12
N GLN A 297 -1.23 -18.61 -13.65
CA GLN A 297 -2.35 -17.66 -13.61
C GLN A 297 -3.42 -18.02 -14.65
N LEU A 298 -3.03 -18.44 -15.87
CA LEU A 298 -3.96 -18.93 -16.89
C LEU A 298 -4.83 -20.08 -16.38
N ASP A 299 -4.25 -21.08 -15.72
CA ASP A 299 -4.95 -22.25 -15.18
C ASP A 299 -6.06 -21.88 -14.18
N LYS A 300 -5.92 -20.76 -13.45
CA LYS A 300 -7.00 -20.25 -12.59
C LYS A 300 -8.17 -19.70 -13.40
N VAL A 301 -7.88 -18.95 -14.46
CA VAL A 301 -8.91 -18.37 -15.35
C VAL A 301 -9.61 -19.48 -16.14
N LEU A 302 -8.88 -20.51 -16.58
CA LEU A 302 -9.47 -21.67 -17.27
C LEU A 302 -10.47 -22.43 -16.37
N LYS A 303 -10.21 -22.57 -15.06
CA LYS A 303 -11.14 -23.18 -14.08
C LYS A 303 -12.46 -22.40 -13.89
N ILE A 304 -12.53 -21.15 -14.34
CA ILE A 304 -13.73 -20.30 -14.26
C ILE A 304 -14.25 -19.85 -15.63
N LYS A 305 -13.58 -20.18 -16.74
CA LYS A 305 -13.89 -19.68 -18.10
C LYS A 305 -15.36 -19.86 -18.50
N SER A 306 -15.98 -20.99 -18.13
CA SER A 306 -17.40 -21.28 -18.38
C SER A 306 -18.40 -20.42 -17.58
N ARG A 307 -17.93 -19.67 -16.58
CA ARG A 307 -18.74 -18.79 -15.70
C ARG A 307 -18.47 -17.29 -15.92
N LEU A 308 -17.67 -16.95 -16.93
CA LEU A 308 -17.34 -15.60 -17.36
C LEU A 308 -18.03 -15.28 -18.71
N PRO A 309 -19.33 -14.90 -18.72
CA PRO A 309 -20.10 -14.78 -19.96
C PRO A 309 -19.62 -13.66 -20.89
N SER A 310 -18.98 -12.61 -20.36
CA SER A 310 -18.46 -11.47 -21.14
C SER A 310 -17.11 -11.75 -21.80
N LEU A 311 -16.45 -12.90 -21.53
CA LEU A 311 -15.04 -13.10 -21.87
C LEU A 311 -14.80 -13.32 -23.37
N HIS A 312 -14.21 -12.32 -24.04
CA HIS A 312 -13.84 -12.35 -25.45
C HIS A 312 -12.44 -12.92 -25.70
N THR A 313 -11.43 -12.61 -24.88
CA THR A 313 -10.03 -13.07 -25.10
C THR A 313 -9.20 -13.16 -23.81
N ILE A 314 -8.29 -14.13 -23.75
CA ILE A 314 -7.21 -14.19 -22.75
C ILE A 314 -5.87 -13.96 -23.47
N ILE A 315 -5.01 -13.12 -22.89
CA ILE A 315 -3.67 -12.78 -23.39
C ILE A 315 -2.65 -13.21 -22.33
N GLN A 316 -1.70 -14.08 -22.71
CA GLN A 316 -0.59 -14.51 -21.85
C GLN A 316 0.69 -13.75 -22.19
N TYR A 317 1.38 -13.19 -21.19
CA TYR A 317 2.56 -12.32 -21.42
C TYR A 317 3.92 -12.88 -20.99
N THR A 318 3.96 -14.02 -20.30
CA THR A 318 5.19 -14.78 -20.00
C THR A 318 5.07 -16.20 -20.54
N GLY A 319 6.04 -16.60 -21.39
CA GLY A 319 6.03 -17.90 -22.06
C GLY A 319 5.18 -17.91 -23.35
N LYS A 320 4.83 -19.11 -23.83
CA LYS A 320 4.01 -19.28 -25.04
C LYS A 320 2.72 -20.03 -24.69
N PRO A 321 1.53 -19.44 -24.85
CA PRO A 321 0.28 -20.15 -24.64
C PRO A 321 0.09 -21.27 -25.67
N THR A 322 -0.38 -22.42 -25.22
CA THR A 322 -0.74 -23.58 -26.06
C THR A 322 -2.24 -23.88 -26.07
N VAL A 323 -3.02 -23.13 -25.30
CA VAL A 323 -4.45 -23.34 -25.09
C VAL A 323 -5.28 -22.57 -26.12
N GLU A 324 -6.28 -23.22 -26.71
CA GLU A 324 -7.14 -22.61 -27.73
C GLU A 324 -7.93 -21.40 -27.18
N GLY A 325 -7.93 -20.32 -27.97
CA GLY A 325 -8.52 -19.04 -27.58
C GLY A 325 -7.68 -18.22 -26.58
N VAL A 326 -6.41 -18.57 -26.38
CA VAL A 326 -5.42 -17.77 -25.65
C VAL A 326 -4.35 -17.30 -26.65
N ILE A 327 -4.05 -15.99 -26.67
CA ILE A 327 -3.02 -15.41 -27.54
C ILE A 327 -1.80 -14.93 -26.73
N SER A 328 -0.63 -14.83 -27.36
CA SER A 328 0.55 -14.25 -26.69
C SER A 328 0.51 -12.72 -26.73
N TRP A 329 1.27 -12.10 -25.83
CA TRP A 329 1.50 -10.66 -25.81
C TRP A 329 2.04 -10.12 -27.14
N GLU A 330 2.97 -10.84 -27.78
CA GLU A 330 3.50 -10.46 -29.10
C GLU A 330 2.42 -10.53 -30.19
N SER A 331 1.53 -11.53 -30.14
CA SER A 331 0.38 -11.60 -31.06
C SER A 331 -0.58 -10.43 -30.86
N ALA A 332 -0.88 -10.06 -29.62
CA ALA A 332 -1.72 -8.89 -29.31
C ALA A 332 -1.06 -7.58 -29.77
N MET A 333 0.23 -7.38 -29.49
CA MET A 333 1.00 -6.21 -29.95
C MET A 333 1.10 -6.15 -31.49
N ALA A 334 1.21 -7.29 -32.18
CA ALA A 334 1.19 -7.34 -33.63
C ALA A 334 -0.19 -6.98 -34.21
N LEU A 335 -1.28 -7.50 -33.62
CA LEU A 335 -2.66 -7.16 -33.97
C LEU A 335 -2.91 -5.66 -33.80
N GLY A 336 -2.50 -5.08 -32.68
CA GLY A 336 -2.61 -3.64 -32.39
C GLY A 336 -1.85 -2.75 -33.37
N LYS A 337 -0.64 -3.16 -33.77
CA LYS A 337 0.16 -2.45 -34.80
C LYS A 337 -0.52 -2.41 -36.18
N GLN A 338 -1.34 -3.40 -36.51
CA GLN A 338 -2.07 -3.46 -37.79
C GLN A 338 -3.34 -2.60 -37.82
N GLN A 339 -3.84 -2.11 -36.67
CA GLN A 339 -5.07 -1.30 -36.65
C GLN A 339 -4.77 0.18 -36.89
N PRO A 340 -5.66 0.93 -37.57
CA PRO A 340 -5.58 2.38 -37.67
C PRO A 340 -5.92 3.05 -36.33
N ASP A 341 -5.40 4.26 -36.11
CA ASP A 341 -5.62 5.03 -34.88
C ASP A 341 -7.04 5.64 -34.79
N THR A 342 -7.83 5.61 -35.87
CA THR A 342 -9.14 6.28 -36.00
C THR A 342 -10.12 5.96 -34.86
N GLU A 343 -10.26 4.68 -34.49
CA GLU A 343 -11.17 4.26 -33.41
C GLU A 343 -10.59 4.56 -32.02
N LEU A 344 -9.28 4.41 -31.83
CA LEU A 344 -8.62 4.81 -30.58
C LEU A 344 -8.85 6.31 -30.31
N GLU A 345 -8.65 7.16 -31.31
CA GLU A 345 -8.94 8.59 -31.20
C GLU A 345 -10.44 8.88 -31.00
N ALA A 346 -11.34 8.01 -31.47
CA ALA A 346 -12.78 8.11 -31.23
C ALA A 346 -13.21 7.67 -29.81
N ARG A 347 -12.43 6.79 -29.15
CA ARG A 347 -12.53 6.48 -27.72
C ARG A 347 -11.96 7.62 -26.87
N LEU A 348 -10.74 8.07 -27.16
CA LEU A 348 -10.07 9.15 -26.42
C LEU A 348 -10.88 10.45 -26.41
N ARG A 349 -11.56 10.80 -27.51
CA ARG A 349 -12.48 11.96 -27.56
C ARG A 349 -13.73 11.83 -26.69
N ARG A 350 -14.14 10.62 -26.30
CA ARG A 350 -15.30 10.38 -25.41
C ARG A 350 -14.93 10.32 -23.93
N ILE A 351 -13.67 10.07 -23.59
CA ILE A 351 -13.19 10.09 -22.20
C ILE A 351 -13.47 11.46 -21.58
N ALA A 352 -13.91 11.47 -20.32
CA ALA A 352 -14.01 12.64 -19.48
C ALA A 352 -13.29 12.40 -18.15
N VAL A 353 -12.63 13.42 -17.61
CA VAL A 353 -11.75 13.30 -16.43
C VAL A 353 -12.49 12.81 -15.18
N ASN A 354 -13.79 13.05 -15.11
CA ASN A 354 -14.65 12.74 -13.97
C ASN A 354 -15.46 11.44 -14.12
N GLN A 355 -15.13 10.60 -15.11
CA GLN A 355 -15.59 9.22 -15.23
C GLN A 355 -14.52 8.23 -14.73
N CYS A 356 -14.97 7.01 -14.40
CA CYS A 356 -14.12 5.94 -13.86
C CYS A 356 -13.12 5.41 -14.90
N CYS A 357 -11.85 5.23 -14.51
CA CYS A 357 -10.82 4.65 -15.37
C CYS A 357 -10.20 3.36 -14.82
N THR A 358 -10.06 3.22 -13.50
CA THR A 358 -9.47 2.01 -12.88
C THR A 358 -10.27 1.55 -11.66
N LEU A 359 -10.26 0.23 -11.44
CA LEU A 359 -11.00 -0.47 -10.41
C LEU A 359 -10.04 -1.14 -9.43
N ILE A 360 -10.02 -0.66 -8.19
CA ILE A 360 -9.22 -1.27 -7.11
C ILE A 360 -10.13 -2.23 -6.34
N TYR A 361 -9.86 -3.54 -6.45
CA TYR A 361 -10.64 -4.57 -5.75
C TYR A 361 -10.19 -4.74 -4.29
N THR A 362 -10.93 -4.12 -3.37
CA THR A 362 -10.66 -4.21 -1.93
C THR A 362 -11.32 -5.45 -1.32
N SER A 363 -10.53 -6.29 -0.64
CA SER A 363 -11.09 -7.34 0.23
C SER A 363 -11.46 -6.75 1.59
N GLY A 364 -12.76 -6.75 1.90
CA GLY A 364 -13.27 -6.38 3.22
C GLY A 364 -13.00 -7.46 4.27
N THR A 365 -13.27 -7.17 5.54
CA THR A 365 -13.09 -8.12 6.65
C THR A 365 -14.10 -9.27 6.67
N THR A 366 -15.23 -9.14 5.98
CA THR A 366 -16.41 -10.05 6.09
C THR A 366 -17.17 -10.31 4.79
N GLY A 367 -16.65 -9.94 3.61
CA GLY A 367 -17.40 -10.05 2.35
C GLY A 367 -16.53 -10.12 1.09
N PRO A 368 -17.15 -10.38 -0.09
CA PRO A 368 -16.44 -10.50 -1.36
C PRO A 368 -15.83 -9.14 -1.78
N PRO A 369 -14.82 -9.14 -2.68
CA PRO A 369 -14.13 -7.91 -3.07
C PRO A 369 -15.05 -6.84 -3.66
N LYS A 370 -14.92 -5.59 -3.19
CA LYS A 370 -15.62 -4.44 -3.79
C LYS A 370 -14.72 -3.78 -4.84
N GLY A 371 -15.23 -3.48 -6.03
CA GLY A 371 -14.52 -2.67 -7.02
C GLY A 371 -14.66 -1.17 -6.69
N VAL A 372 -13.62 -0.54 -6.14
CA VAL A 372 -13.61 0.91 -5.89
C VAL A 372 -13.40 1.64 -7.22
N MET A 373 -14.32 2.53 -7.58
CA MET A 373 -14.28 3.30 -8.83
C MET A 373 -13.42 4.56 -8.67
N LEU A 374 -12.28 4.60 -9.37
CA LEU A 374 -11.39 5.77 -9.39
C LEU A 374 -11.49 6.48 -10.73
N SER A 375 -11.81 7.76 -10.71
CA SER A 375 -11.82 8.62 -11.90
C SER A 375 -10.42 9.05 -12.31
N HIS A 376 -10.27 9.51 -13.56
CA HIS A 376 -9.00 10.05 -14.00
C HIS A 376 -8.56 11.26 -13.16
N ASP A 377 -9.47 12.15 -12.76
CA ASP A 377 -9.13 13.29 -11.90
C ASP A 377 -8.68 12.82 -10.52
N ASN A 378 -9.36 11.83 -9.92
CA ASN A 378 -8.93 11.25 -8.64
C ASN A 378 -7.45 10.80 -8.72
N ILE A 379 -7.11 10.08 -9.78
CA ILE A 379 -5.77 9.52 -10.01
C ILE A 379 -4.74 10.62 -10.29
N THR A 380 -4.96 11.45 -11.32
CA THR A 380 -3.96 12.42 -11.78
C THR A 380 -3.76 13.57 -10.80
N TRP A 381 -4.82 14.01 -10.12
CA TRP A 381 -4.75 15.02 -9.07
C TRP A 381 -3.98 14.52 -7.85
N THR A 382 -4.23 13.28 -7.41
CA THR A 382 -3.51 12.70 -6.26
C THR A 382 -2.02 12.53 -6.56
N ALA A 383 -1.66 12.11 -7.77
CA ALA A 383 -0.26 12.05 -8.22
C ALA A 383 0.40 13.44 -8.25
N HIS A 384 -0.28 14.45 -8.82
CA HIS A 384 0.16 15.85 -8.80
C HIS A 384 0.39 16.35 -7.36
N ALA A 385 -0.62 16.24 -6.49
CA ALA A 385 -0.59 16.80 -5.15
C ALA A 385 0.52 16.19 -4.28
N ASN A 386 0.75 14.87 -4.41
CA ASN A 386 1.82 14.19 -3.68
C ASN A 386 3.22 14.51 -4.24
N CYS A 387 3.38 14.63 -5.57
CA CYS A 387 4.66 15.04 -6.17
C CYS A 387 5.09 16.44 -5.74
N ILE A 388 4.15 17.39 -5.64
CA ILE A 388 4.43 18.76 -5.15
C ILE A 388 4.68 18.76 -3.64
N ASN A 389 3.84 18.08 -2.84
CA ASN A 389 3.96 18.06 -1.38
C ASN A 389 5.23 17.35 -0.89
N ALA A 390 5.72 16.35 -1.62
CA ALA A 390 6.90 15.55 -1.28
C ALA A 390 8.15 15.86 -2.13
N ASP A 391 8.17 17.04 -2.78
CA ASP A 391 9.33 17.64 -3.47
C ASP A 391 10.02 16.66 -4.44
N PHE A 392 9.28 16.17 -5.45
CA PHE A 392 9.77 15.21 -6.44
C PHE A 392 10.58 15.90 -7.56
N HIS A 393 11.83 15.49 -7.76
CA HIS A 393 12.70 16.07 -8.79
C HIS A 393 12.33 15.60 -10.21
N ALA A 394 11.66 16.48 -10.95
CA ALA A 394 11.29 16.29 -12.35
C ALA A 394 12.41 15.65 -13.20
N GLY A 395 12.13 14.47 -13.76
CA GLY A 395 13.04 13.72 -14.65
C GLY A 395 14.24 13.03 -13.99
N LYS A 396 14.30 12.93 -12.65
CA LYS A 396 15.51 12.47 -11.91
C LYS A 396 15.27 11.42 -10.83
N GLU A 397 14.03 11.15 -10.47
CA GLU A 397 13.66 10.20 -9.42
C GLU A 397 13.78 8.73 -9.91
N ASN A 398 14.26 7.84 -9.04
CA ASN A 398 14.31 6.39 -9.24
C ASN A 398 13.41 5.71 -8.19
N LEU A 399 12.43 4.91 -8.63
CA LEU A 399 11.57 4.12 -7.75
C LEU A 399 11.76 2.62 -8.03
N VAL A 400 11.43 1.76 -7.04
CA VAL A 400 11.45 0.29 -7.19
C VAL A 400 10.03 -0.25 -7.00
N SER A 401 9.49 -0.86 -8.06
CA SER A 401 8.18 -1.50 -8.05
C SER A 401 8.31 -2.93 -7.52
N PHE A 402 7.67 -3.19 -6.37
CA PHE A 402 7.62 -4.51 -5.72
C PHE A 402 6.34 -4.75 -4.89
N LEU A 403 5.52 -3.72 -4.67
CA LEU A 403 4.22 -3.83 -4.01
C LEU A 403 3.16 -4.24 -5.04
N PRO A 404 2.20 -5.13 -4.75
CA PRO A 404 1.28 -5.65 -5.78
C PRO A 404 0.47 -4.55 -6.47
N LEU A 405 0.56 -4.45 -7.80
CA LEU A 405 -0.16 -3.43 -8.61
C LEU A 405 -1.70 -3.57 -8.58
N SER A 406 -2.23 -4.66 -8.01
CA SER A 406 -3.64 -4.79 -7.62
C SER A 406 -4.06 -3.85 -6.47
N HIS A 407 -3.12 -3.14 -5.85
CA HIS A 407 -3.34 -2.23 -4.72
C HIS A 407 -3.06 -0.77 -5.11
N VAL A 408 -3.95 0.15 -4.71
CA VAL A 408 -3.88 1.58 -5.09
C VAL A 408 -2.52 2.23 -4.80
N ALA A 409 -1.87 1.88 -3.68
CA ALA A 409 -0.61 2.49 -3.29
C ALA A 409 0.54 2.14 -4.24
N ALA A 410 0.50 0.94 -4.84
CA ALA A 410 1.48 0.51 -5.84
C ALA A 410 1.23 1.22 -7.18
N GLN A 411 -0.01 1.29 -7.66
CA GLN A 411 -0.31 2.05 -8.89
C GLN A 411 0.02 3.54 -8.73
N MET A 412 -0.34 4.14 -7.59
CA MET A 412 -0.07 5.54 -7.31
C MET A 412 1.43 5.84 -7.29
N ALA A 413 2.22 5.05 -6.57
CA ALA A 413 3.67 5.23 -6.50
C ALA A 413 4.37 4.87 -7.82
N ASP A 414 4.06 3.71 -8.40
CA ASP A 414 4.87 3.08 -9.45
C ASP A 414 4.46 3.55 -10.86
N ILE A 415 3.17 3.87 -11.10
CA ILE A 415 2.63 4.29 -12.41
C ILE A 415 2.36 5.81 -12.44
N TYR A 416 1.51 6.30 -11.54
CA TYR A 416 0.93 7.65 -11.70
C TYR A 416 1.86 8.77 -11.21
N ILE A 417 2.52 8.59 -10.07
CA ILE A 417 3.59 9.49 -9.60
C ILE A 417 4.79 9.45 -10.54
N THR A 418 5.18 8.28 -11.05
CA THR A 418 6.29 8.20 -12.01
C THR A 418 5.95 8.92 -13.31
N MET A 419 4.76 8.73 -13.89
CA MET A 419 4.29 9.49 -15.05
C MET A 419 4.29 11.01 -14.82
N TYR A 420 3.80 11.50 -13.68
CA TYR A 420 3.79 12.93 -13.38
C TYR A 420 5.21 13.49 -13.23
N ALA A 421 6.07 12.81 -12.47
CA ALA A 421 7.43 13.26 -12.19
C ALA A 421 8.40 13.07 -13.38
N GLY A 422 8.14 12.11 -14.28
CA GLY A 422 9.14 11.65 -15.25
C GLY A 422 10.19 10.71 -14.64
N ALA A 423 9.80 9.94 -13.62
CA ALA A 423 10.69 9.10 -12.83
C ALA A 423 10.88 7.69 -13.43
N THR A 424 12.08 7.11 -13.30
CA THR A 424 12.32 5.74 -13.76
C THR A 424 11.83 4.72 -12.73
N CYS A 425 10.91 3.86 -13.14
CA CYS A 425 10.38 2.76 -12.35
C CYS A 425 11.14 1.46 -12.63
N TYR A 426 11.78 0.87 -11.61
CA TYR A 426 12.53 -0.38 -11.73
C TYR A 426 11.75 -1.55 -11.13
N PHE A 427 11.42 -2.55 -11.94
CA PHE A 427 10.73 -3.75 -11.49
C PHE A 427 11.67 -4.67 -10.70
N ALA A 428 11.34 -4.93 -9.44
CA ALA A 428 12.01 -5.97 -8.65
C ALA A 428 11.68 -7.36 -9.20
N GLN A 429 12.48 -8.36 -8.82
CA GLN A 429 12.22 -9.75 -9.23
C GLN A 429 11.03 -10.35 -8.46
N PRO A 430 10.31 -11.37 -8.97
CA PRO A 430 9.13 -11.92 -8.30
C PRO A 430 9.40 -12.50 -6.90
N ASP A 431 10.66 -12.83 -6.58
CA ASP A 431 11.09 -13.30 -5.26
C ASP A 431 11.50 -12.15 -4.30
N ALA A 432 11.27 -10.88 -4.66
CA ALA A 432 11.71 -9.70 -3.91
C ALA A 432 11.43 -9.80 -2.40
N LEU A 433 10.20 -10.15 -2.02
CA LEU A 433 9.78 -10.32 -0.63
C LEU A 433 10.34 -11.59 0.01
N LYS A 434 10.67 -12.64 -0.76
CA LYS A 434 11.39 -13.83 -0.27
C LYS A 434 12.82 -13.45 0.12
N GLY A 435 13.58 -12.82 -0.80
CA GLY A 435 14.97 -12.42 -0.53
C GLY A 435 15.56 -11.30 -1.39
N SER A 436 15.27 -11.25 -2.69
CA SER A 436 16.07 -10.44 -3.64
C SER A 436 15.91 -8.92 -3.58
N LEU A 437 14.90 -8.37 -2.87
CA LEU A 437 14.67 -6.91 -2.81
C LEU A 437 15.91 -6.14 -2.37
N GLY A 438 16.67 -6.68 -1.41
CA GLY A 438 17.91 -6.05 -0.92
C GLY A 438 19.04 -5.99 -1.95
N GLN A 439 19.00 -6.81 -2.99
CA GLN A 439 19.90 -6.71 -4.14
C GLN A 439 19.37 -5.69 -5.16
N THR A 440 18.07 -5.69 -5.44
CA THR A 440 17.44 -4.67 -6.31
C THR A 440 17.68 -3.25 -5.79
N LEU A 441 17.53 -3.01 -4.48
CA LEU A 441 17.79 -1.70 -3.87
C LEU A 441 19.25 -1.25 -4.05
N LYS A 442 20.23 -2.15 -3.92
CA LYS A 442 21.66 -1.83 -4.15
C LYS A 442 21.98 -1.49 -5.61
N GLU A 443 21.31 -2.14 -6.56
CA GLU A 443 21.51 -1.87 -7.99
C GLU A 443 20.83 -0.57 -8.44
N VAL A 444 19.59 -0.34 -8.00
CA VAL A 444 18.75 0.78 -8.45
C VAL A 444 19.08 2.09 -7.71
N ARG A 445 19.44 1.97 -6.42
CA ARG A 445 19.63 3.08 -5.45
C ARG A 445 18.49 4.11 -5.55
N PRO A 446 17.26 3.74 -5.17
CA PRO A 446 16.09 4.60 -5.30
C PRO A 446 16.20 5.89 -4.49
N THR A 447 15.47 6.90 -4.94
CA THR A 447 15.42 8.25 -4.36
C THR A 447 14.21 8.43 -3.43
N ARG A 448 13.12 7.68 -3.68
CA ARG A 448 11.91 7.62 -2.85
C ARG A 448 11.61 6.13 -2.57
N PHE A 449 11.34 5.74 -1.33
CA PHE A 449 11.10 4.34 -0.97
C PHE A 449 9.89 4.17 -0.03
N LEU A 450 8.87 3.49 -0.54
CA LEU A 450 7.66 3.08 0.18
C LEU A 450 7.72 1.57 0.46
N GLY A 451 7.51 1.18 1.72
CA GLY A 451 7.39 -0.21 2.14
C GLY A 451 6.23 -0.42 3.10
N VAL A 452 5.70 -1.64 3.16
CA VAL A 452 4.81 -2.05 4.25
C VAL A 452 5.63 -2.35 5.53
N PRO A 453 5.05 -2.28 6.74
CA PRO A 453 5.78 -2.51 8.00
C PRO A 453 6.68 -3.75 7.99
N ARG A 454 6.19 -4.87 7.43
CA ARG A 454 6.96 -6.14 7.36
C ARG A 454 8.26 -6.04 6.55
N VAL A 455 8.38 -5.09 5.63
CA VAL A 455 9.63 -4.82 4.90
C VAL A 455 10.62 -4.09 5.81
N TRP A 456 10.16 -3.07 6.54
CA TRP A 456 10.96 -2.33 7.51
C TRP A 456 11.40 -3.21 8.68
N GLU A 457 10.53 -4.08 9.18
CA GLU A 457 10.87 -5.14 10.15
C GLU A 457 11.96 -6.08 9.61
N LYS A 458 11.81 -6.63 8.40
CA LYS A 458 12.79 -7.57 7.81
C LYS A 458 14.15 -6.89 7.53
N ILE A 459 14.16 -5.58 7.31
CA ILE A 459 15.39 -4.77 7.28
C ILE A 459 15.97 -4.62 8.70
N HIS A 460 15.15 -4.23 9.68
CA HIS A 460 15.55 -4.09 11.09
C HIS A 460 16.13 -5.39 11.68
N GLU A 461 15.47 -6.53 11.47
CA GLU A 461 15.91 -7.88 11.88
C GLU A 461 17.34 -8.16 11.40
N LYS A 462 17.60 -7.99 10.08
CA LYS A 462 18.93 -8.18 9.48
C LYS A 462 19.97 -7.19 10.01
N MET A 463 19.60 -5.92 10.18
CA MET A 463 20.50 -4.90 10.71
C MET A 463 20.85 -5.13 12.19
N MET A 464 19.92 -5.69 12.98
CA MET A 464 20.19 -6.13 14.35
C MET A 464 21.09 -7.36 14.40
N GLU A 465 20.95 -8.31 13.48
CA GLU A 465 21.88 -9.44 13.37
C GLU A 465 23.33 -8.98 13.10
N VAL A 466 23.53 -8.08 12.13
CA VAL A 466 24.83 -7.43 11.84
C VAL A 466 25.33 -6.61 13.03
N GLY A 467 24.43 -5.89 13.72
CA GLY A 467 24.73 -5.14 14.93
C GLY A 467 25.22 -6.02 16.09
N ARG A 468 24.62 -7.22 16.28
CA ARG A 468 25.03 -8.17 17.33
C ARG A 468 26.40 -8.80 17.05
N LYS A 469 26.76 -8.98 15.78
CA LYS A 469 28.11 -9.39 15.34
C LYS A 469 29.17 -8.28 15.49
N THR A 470 28.77 -7.04 15.78
CA THR A 470 29.68 -5.89 15.92
C THR A 470 30.11 -5.68 17.38
N THR A 471 31.41 -5.80 17.65
CA THR A 471 32.00 -5.74 19.01
C THR A 471 33.04 -4.62 19.17
N GLY A 472 33.53 -4.43 20.40
CA GLY A 472 34.61 -3.50 20.72
C GLY A 472 34.38 -2.06 20.28
N VAL A 473 35.44 -1.39 19.82
CA VAL A 473 35.41 0.03 19.38
C VAL A 473 34.36 0.30 18.29
N LYS A 474 34.15 -0.65 17.36
CA LYS A 474 33.11 -0.52 16.33
C LYS A 474 31.70 -0.42 16.93
N LYS A 475 31.42 -1.17 18.00
CA LYS A 475 30.15 -1.10 18.74
C LYS A 475 30.00 0.26 19.42
N SER A 476 31.04 0.76 20.10
CA SER A 476 31.02 2.07 20.76
C SER A 476 30.75 3.21 19.77
N ILE A 477 31.41 3.20 18.60
CA ILE A 477 31.18 4.19 17.53
C ILE A 477 29.74 4.09 17.00
N ALA A 478 29.21 2.87 16.79
CA ALA A 478 27.83 2.69 16.33
C ALA A 478 26.79 3.15 17.37
N THR A 479 27.00 2.89 18.66
CA THR A 479 26.11 3.34 19.75
C THR A 479 26.15 4.87 19.89
N TRP A 480 27.32 5.50 19.82
CA TRP A 480 27.44 6.96 19.82
C TRP A 480 26.79 7.59 18.58
N ALA A 481 27.01 7.05 17.39
CA ALA A 481 26.35 7.54 16.18
C ALA A 481 24.83 7.42 16.30
N LYS A 482 24.31 6.34 16.93
CA LYS A 482 22.88 6.16 17.17
C LYS A 482 22.25 7.22 18.06
N SER A 483 22.89 7.64 19.14
CA SER A 483 22.35 8.73 19.98
C SER A 483 22.38 10.07 19.25
N VAL A 484 23.44 10.35 18.49
CA VAL A 484 23.56 11.57 17.65
C VAL A 484 22.49 11.61 16.53
N GLY A 485 22.18 10.47 15.90
CA GLY A 485 21.13 10.37 14.86
C GLY A 485 19.72 10.49 15.43
N LEU A 486 19.47 9.88 16.60
CA LEU A 486 18.18 9.98 17.28
C LEU A 486 17.92 11.42 17.75
N GLU A 487 18.90 12.06 18.39
CA GLU A 487 18.83 13.48 18.79
C GLU A 487 18.53 14.39 17.59
N ALA A 488 19.18 14.18 16.44
CA ALA A 488 18.93 14.96 15.23
C ALA A 488 17.47 14.83 14.73
N ASN A 489 16.87 13.65 14.81
CA ASN A 489 15.48 13.44 14.38
C ASN A 489 14.44 13.83 15.46
N ILE A 490 14.80 13.85 16.75
CA ILE A 490 13.98 14.47 17.81
C ILE A 490 13.92 15.99 17.63
N ARG A 491 15.01 16.63 17.20
CA ARG A 491 15.03 18.05 16.82
C ARG A 491 14.11 18.35 15.64
N LYS A 492 14.19 17.59 14.54
CA LYS A 492 13.31 17.76 13.36
C LYS A 492 11.81 17.68 13.71
N GLN A 493 11.41 16.76 14.60
CA GLN A 493 10.02 16.65 15.10
C GLN A 493 9.54 17.90 15.85
N ARG A 494 10.47 18.72 16.37
CA ARG A 494 10.21 20.02 17.03
C ARG A 494 10.48 21.22 16.11
N GLN A 495 10.61 21.00 14.80
CA GLN A 495 10.98 21.99 13.78
C GLN A 495 12.38 22.61 13.97
N ASP A 496 13.23 22.01 14.81
CA ASP A 496 14.65 22.35 14.90
C ASP A 496 15.45 21.52 13.89
N PHE A 497 16.04 22.19 12.89
CA PHE A 497 16.89 21.56 11.86
C PHE A 497 18.40 21.67 12.18
N SER A 498 18.76 22.10 13.40
CA SER A 498 20.15 22.15 13.86
C SER A 498 20.76 20.77 13.99
N LYS A 499 22.03 20.64 13.55
CA LYS A 499 22.76 19.38 13.60
C LYS A 499 23.44 19.24 14.97
N PRO A 500 23.17 18.17 15.74
CA PRO A 500 23.82 17.96 17.03
C PRO A 500 25.34 17.75 16.87
N PHE A 501 26.08 17.97 17.96
CA PHE A 501 27.54 17.87 17.94
C PHE A 501 28.01 16.49 17.45
N GLY A 502 28.97 16.49 16.53
CA GLY A 502 29.49 15.26 15.92
C GLY A 502 28.63 14.65 14.80
N TYR A 503 27.45 15.18 14.48
CA TYR A 503 26.56 14.66 13.43
C TYR A 503 27.28 14.45 12.08
N SER A 504 28.10 15.40 11.64
CA SER A 504 28.85 15.28 10.38
C SER A 504 29.82 14.08 10.36
N ILE A 505 30.39 13.73 11.53
CA ILE A 505 31.27 12.57 11.70
C ILE A 505 30.45 11.28 11.76
N ALA A 506 29.34 11.26 12.52
CA ALA A 506 28.42 10.12 12.56
C ALA A 506 27.85 9.78 11.16
N ASN A 507 27.51 10.81 10.38
CA ASN A 507 27.06 10.68 9.00
C ASN A 507 28.14 10.07 8.09
N ALA A 508 29.36 10.61 8.12
CA ALA A 508 30.47 10.13 7.28
C ALA A 508 30.95 8.71 7.66
N VAL A 509 31.01 8.39 8.96
CA VAL A 509 31.57 7.13 9.46
C VAL A 509 30.55 6.00 9.50
N VAL A 510 29.27 6.32 9.79
CA VAL A 510 28.21 5.33 10.06
C VAL A 510 27.02 5.48 9.09
N PHE A 511 26.29 6.60 9.10
CA PHE A 511 24.98 6.67 8.40
C PHE A 511 25.10 6.47 6.88
N LYS A 512 26.05 7.14 6.20
CA LYS A 512 26.29 6.94 4.76
C LYS A 512 26.63 5.48 4.41
N LYS A 513 27.38 4.79 5.27
CA LYS A 513 27.74 3.38 5.05
C LYS A 513 26.54 2.46 5.22
N ILE A 514 25.71 2.70 6.23
CA ILE A 514 24.46 1.95 6.45
C ILE A 514 23.50 2.16 5.28
N LYS A 515 23.22 3.43 4.91
CA LYS A 515 22.37 3.76 3.77
C LYS A 515 22.90 3.12 2.48
N GLY A 516 24.22 3.15 2.24
CA GLY A 516 24.85 2.49 1.08
C GLY A 516 24.71 0.97 1.07
N VAL A 517 24.89 0.29 2.22
CA VAL A 517 24.68 -1.17 2.34
C VAL A 517 23.23 -1.58 2.10
N LEU A 518 22.27 -0.71 2.42
CA LEU A 518 20.84 -0.90 2.12
C LEU A 518 20.44 -0.53 0.69
N GLY A 519 21.30 0.16 -0.07
CA GLY A 519 20.94 0.77 -1.36
C GLY A 519 20.06 2.02 -1.22
N LEU A 520 19.99 2.64 -0.04
CA LEU A 520 19.15 3.79 0.27
C LEU A 520 19.95 5.09 0.47
N ASP A 521 21.16 5.19 -0.09
CA ASP A 521 22.05 6.36 0.06
C ASP A 521 21.69 7.55 -0.83
N ARG A 522 20.86 7.32 -1.86
CA ARG A 522 20.17 8.36 -2.64
C ARG A 522 18.76 8.67 -2.13
N CYS A 523 18.28 7.96 -1.11
CA CYS A 523 16.88 8.04 -0.69
C CYS A 523 16.64 9.24 0.23
N GLU A 524 15.65 10.05 -0.11
CA GLU A 524 15.27 11.30 0.57
C GLU A 524 13.95 11.13 1.33
N LEU A 525 13.06 10.25 0.85
CA LEU A 525 11.74 9.98 1.43
C LEU A 525 11.57 8.49 1.78
N PHE A 526 11.34 8.21 3.06
CA PHE A 526 11.23 6.86 3.61
C PHE A 526 9.83 6.68 4.23
N LEU A 527 9.00 5.84 3.62
CA LEU A 527 7.59 5.69 3.99
C LEU A 527 7.26 4.26 4.44
N SER A 528 6.54 4.15 5.56
CA SER A 528 5.78 2.98 5.96
C SER A 528 4.29 3.23 5.75
N GLY A 529 3.53 2.25 5.28
CA GLY A 529 2.10 2.44 5.02
C GLY A 529 1.30 1.16 4.82
N ALA A 530 0.01 1.35 4.50
CA ALA A 530 -1.05 0.35 4.44
C ALA A 530 -1.40 -0.35 5.78
N ALA A 531 -0.49 -0.46 6.74
CA ALA A 531 -0.74 -0.90 8.12
C ALA A 531 0.17 -0.12 9.10
N PRO A 532 -0.17 -0.02 10.39
CA PRO A 532 0.67 0.62 11.41
C PRO A 532 2.04 -0.05 11.53
N ILE A 533 3.06 0.71 11.92
CA ILE A 533 4.40 0.20 12.27
C ILE A 533 4.72 0.50 13.74
N ALA A 534 5.37 -0.44 14.42
CA ALA A 534 5.68 -0.29 15.83
C ALA A 534 6.66 0.89 16.08
N PRO A 535 6.39 1.78 17.08
CA PRO A 535 7.18 3.00 17.30
C PRO A 535 8.67 2.78 17.57
N ASP A 536 9.06 1.63 18.14
CA ASP A 536 10.46 1.27 18.40
C ASP A 536 11.24 1.02 17.09
N ILE A 537 10.59 0.44 16.08
CA ILE A 537 11.14 0.24 14.73
C ILE A 537 11.36 1.62 14.07
N VAL A 538 10.40 2.53 14.18
CA VAL A 538 10.54 3.90 13.67
C VAL A 538 11.70 4.62 14.36
N GLN A 539 11.75 4.56 15.70
CA GLN A 539 12.83 5.15 16.50
C GLN A 539 14.21 4.53 16.18
N TYR A 540 14.27 3.23 15.87
CA TYR A 540 15.48 2.56 15.41
C TYR A 540 16.00 3.18 14.11
N PHE A 541 15.15 3.36 13.11
CA PHE A 541 15.56 3.96 11.83
C PHE A 541 15.95 5.44 12.03
N HIS A 542 15.24 6.19 12.87
CA HIS A 542 15.61 7.57 13.22
C HIS A 542 16.99 7.65 13.88
N SER A 543 17.38 6.66 14.71
CA SER A 543 18.73 6.56 15.27
C SER A 543 19.83 6.42 14.21
N LEU A 544 19.49 6.00 12.99
CA LEU A 544 20.42 5.77 11.88
C LEU A 544 20.35 6.86 10.80
N ASP A 545 19.77 8.03 11.12
CA ASP A 545 19.48 9.11 10.17
C ASP A 545 18.58 8.66 9.01
N ILE A 546 17.77 7.62 9.20
CA ILE A 546 16.71 7.23 8.27
C ILE A 546 15.40 7.76 8.89
N PRO A 547 14.91 8.96 8.49
CA PRO A 547 13.64 9.49 8.97
C PRO A 547 12.49 8.68 8.35
N LEU A 548 12.26 7.48 8.88
CA LEU A 548 11.12 6.66 8.53
C LEU A 548 9.85 7.36 9.00
N THR A 549 8.94 7.60 8.07
CA THR A 549 7.69 8.32 8.28
C THR A 549 6.52 7.46 7.83
N GLU A 550 5.30 7.79 8.28
CA GLU A 550 4.11 7.00 7.96
C GLU A 550 3.22 7.72 6.93
N ILE A 551 2.47 6.95 6.14
CA ILE A 551 1.52 7.42 5.12
C ILE A 551 0.19 6.68 5.27
N TYR A 552 -0.92 7.42 5.30
CA TYR A 552 -2.25 6.87 5.55
C TYR A 552 -3.26 7.31 4.50
N GLY A 553 -4.24 6.44 4.27
CA GLY A 553 -5.20 6.49 3.19
C GLY A 553 -5.62 5.07 2.78
N MET A 554 -6.61 5.00 1.90
CA MET A 554 -7.32 3.78 1.50
C MET A 554 -7.58 3.79 -0.02
N SER A 555 -8.21 2.74 -0.55
CA SER A 555 -8.52 2.70 -2.00
C SER A 555 -9.58 3.74 -2.35
N GLU A 556 -10.53 3.93 -1.46
CA GLU A 556 -11.61 4.90 -1.52
C GLU A 556 -11.12 6.37 -1.41
N SER A 557 -9.87 6.59 -0.98
CA SER A 557 -9.19 7.89 -1.01
C SER A 557 -8.07 7.97 -2.06
N THR A 558 -8.11 7.10 -3.08
CA THR A 558 -7.13 7.03 -4.18
C THR A 558 -5.68 6.85 -3.70
N GLY A 559 -5.50 6.19 -2.56
CA GLY A 559 -4.22 6.12 -1.86
C GLY A 559 -4.09 7.27 -0.84
N PRO A 560 -2.99 8.04 -0.85
CA PRO A 560 -2.56 8.86 0.28
C PRO A 560 -3.48 10.06 0.56
N HIS A 561 -3.97 10.13 1.80
CA HIS A 561 -4.70 11.26 2.37
C HIS A 561 -3.83 12.08 3.32
N THR A 562 -3.00 11.43 4.14
CA THR A 562 -2.00 12.06 5.01
C THR A 562 -0.61 11.45 4.78
N ILE A 563 0.43 12.25 4.93
CA ILE A 563 1.82 11.84 4.70
C ILE A 563 2.77 12.53 5.69
N GLY A 564 3.71 11.77 6.24
CA GLY A 564 4.87 12.32 6.95
C GLY A 564 6.01 12.65 5.97
N LEU A 565 6.71 13.75 6.22
CA LEU A 565 7.80 14.26 5.39
C LEU A 565 9.00 14.60 6.28
N GLU A 566 10.23 14.68 5.75
CA GLU A 566 11.43 14.99 6.58
C GLU A 566 11.28 16.31 7.37
N LYS A 567 10.58 17.30 6.81
CA LYS A 567 10.31 18.59 7.47
C LYS A 567 9.05 18.59 8.34
N ALA A 568 8.22 17.55 8.29
CA ALA A 568 6.95 17.45 9.01
C ALA A 568 6.62 15.98 9.34
N PHE A 569 7.10 15.49 10.48
CA PHE A 569 6.78 14.16 11.01
C PHE A 569 6.73 14.16 12.54
N LYS A 570 6.03 13.18 13.12
CA LYS A 570 6.05 12.81 14.54
C LYS A 570 5.96 11.29 14.66
N ILE A 571 6.65 10.68 15.63
CA ILE A 571 6.56 9.22 15.85
C ILE A 571 5.13 8.85 16.29
N GLY A 572 4.56 7.80 15.67
CA GLY A 572 3.18 7.35 15.91
C GLY A 572 2.11 8.21 15.23
N SER A 573 2.49 9.21 14.42
CA SER A 573 1.57 9.95 13.55
C SER A 573 1.71 9.48 12.11
N VAL A 574 0.55 9.33 11.46
CA VAL A 574 0.45 9.07 10.02
C VAL A 574 0.64 10.32 9.15
N GLY A 575 1.25 11.37 9.71
CA GLY A 575 1.60 12.60 9.03
C GLY A 575 0.51 13.68 9.07
N ARG A 576 0.66 14.67 8.19
CA ARG A 576 -0.29 15.77 7.97
C ARG A 576 -1.14 15.50 6.73
N THR A 577 -2.34 16.08 6.70
CA THR A 577 -3.22 16.09 5.51
C THR A 577 -2.50 16.66 4.29
N VAL A 578 -2.56 15.95 3.15
CA VAL A 578 -1.97 16.41 1.88
C VAL A 578 -2.65 17.72 1.45
N PRO A 579 -1.89 18.77 1.04
CA PRO A 579 -2.47 20.06 0.66
C PRO A 579 -3.55 19.95 -0.44
N GLY A 580 -4.75 20.46 -0.16
CA GLY A 580 -5.93 20.35 -1.01
C GLY A 580 -6.86 19.17 -0.67
N CYS A 581 -6.43 18.26 0.20
CA CYS A 581 -7.32 17.36 0.93
C CYS A 581 -7.82 18.03 2.22
N TYR A 582 -8.92 17.51 2.77
CA TYR A 582 -9.58 18.00 3.98
C TYR A 582 -9.85 16.82 4.92
N THR A 583 -9.64 17.02 6.23
CA THR A 583 -9.87 16.00 7.25
C THR A 583 -10.93 16.52 8.24
N LYS A 584 -11.98 15.74 8.46
CA LYS A 584 -13.02 15.94 9.49
C LYS A 584 -12.88 14.80 10.51
N LEU A 585 -13.07 15.09 11.79
CA LEU A 585 -13.28 14.06 12.81
C LEU A 585 -14.77 14.05 13.14
N ASP A 586 -15.48 12.98 12.77
CA ASP A 586 -16.90 12.85 13.10
C ASP A 586 -17.09 12.25 14.51
N LYS A 587 -18.07 12.79 15.23
CA LYS A 587 -18.44 12.43 16.62
C LYS A 587 -17.23 12.21 17.56
N PRO A 588 -16.31 13.19 17.70
CA PRO A 588 -15.14 13.03 18.56
C PRO A 588 -15.52 12.88 20.05
N ASP A 589 -14.79 12.02 20.76
CA ASP A 589 -14.92 11.82 22.21
C ASP A 589 -14.22 12.93 23.03
N MET A 590 -14.20 12.79 24.36
CA MET A 590 -13.56 13.74 25.27
C MET A 590 -12.02 13.79 25.16
N GLU A 591 -11.40 12.80 24.53
CA GLU A 591 -9.96 12.76 24.23
C GLU A 591 -9.64 13.26 22.80
N GLY A 592 -10.68 13.61 22.03
CA GLY A 592 -10.59 14.08 20.65
C GLY A 592 -10.51 12.97 19.60
N ASN A 593 -10.75 11.70 19.97
CA ASN A 593 -10.82 10.60 19.00
C ASN A 593 -12.20 10.59 18.32
N GLY A 594 -12.24 10.74 17.00
CA GLY A 594 -13.46 10.61 16.18
C GLY A 594 -13.22 9.73 14.96
N GLU A 595 -14.25 9.49 14.15
CA GLU A 595 -14.05 8.84 12.85
C GLU A 595 -13.31 9.77 11.90
N VAL A 596 -12.24 9.28 11.27
CA VAL A 596 -11.48 10.05 10.29
C VAL A 596 -12.26 10.11 8.98
N CYS A 597 -12.90 11.24 8.73
CA CYS A 597 -13.63 11.54 7.50
C CYS A 597 -12.75 12.34 6.52
N MET A 598 -12.69 11.93 5.26
CA MET A 598 -11.83 12.53 4.23
C MET A 598 -12.63 13.29 3.18
N GLY A 599 -12.15 14.46 2.77
CA GLY A 599 -12.70 15.25 1.67
C GLY A 599 -11.61 15.74 0.72
N GLY A 600 -11.94 15.98 -0.54
CA GLY A 600 -10.99 16.44 -1.57
C GLY A 600 -11.27 15.82 -2.94
N ARG A 601 -10.37 16.05 -3.90
CA ARG A 601 -10.43 15.46 -5.26
C ARG A 601 -9.90 14.02 -5.31
N HIS A 602 -9.23 13.53 -4.26
CA HIS A 602 -8.79 12.14 -4.13
C HIS A 602 -9.88 11.16 -3.67
N VAL A 603 -11.06 11.64 -3.23
CA VAL A 603 -12.17 10.77 -2.82
C VAL A 603 -12.77 10.08 -4.04
N SER A 604 -12.90 8.75 -3.97
CA SER A 604 -13.39 7.90 -5.06
C SER A 604 -14.82 8.23 -5.48
N MET A 605 -15.24 7.73 -6.64
CA MET A 605 -16.60 7.91 -7.13
C MET A 605 -17.62 7.10 -6.30
N GLY A 606 -17.22 5.92 -5.84
CA GLY A 606 -18.07 4.97 -5.14
C GLY A 606 -17.58 3.53 -5.34
N TYR A 607 -18.49 2.57 -5.27
CA TYR A 607 -18.23 1.16 -5.56
C TYR A 607 -19.07 0.66 -6.74
N LEU A 608 -18.43 0.00 -7.69
CA LEU A 608 -19.02 -0.44 -8.96
C LEU A 608 -20.22 -1.38 -8.74
N ARG A 609 -21.39 -0.94 -9.19
CA ARG A 609 -22.69 -1.64 -9.05
C ARG A 609 -23.09 -1.92 -7.59
N MET A 610 -22.69 -1.07 -6.64
CA MET A 610 -23.06 -1.18 -5.22
C MET A 610 -23.54 0.16 -4.63
N GLU A 611 -24.78 0.54 -4.91
CA GLU A 611 -25.45 1.77 -4.42
C GLU A 611 -25.41 1.90 -2.89
N GLU A 612 -25.98 0.94 -2.15
CA GLU A 612 -26.00 0.93 -0.68
C GLU A 612 -24.61 1.16 -0.07
N LYS A 613 -23.60 0.47 -0.61
CA LYS A 613 -22.22 0.54 -0.08
C LYS A 613 -21.54 1.85 -0.44
N THR A 614 -21.98 2.53 -1.51
CA THR A 614 -21.54 3.87 -1.87
C THR A 614 -22.14 4.91 -0.91
N HIS A 615 -23.41 4.77 -0.52
CA HIS A 615 -24.03 5.60 0.52
C HIS A 615 -23.50 5.31 1.94
N GLU A 616 -23.12 4.06 2.27
CA GLU A 616 -22.44 3.73 3.54
C GLU A 616 -21.06 4.37 3.69
N ALA A 617 -20.36 4.64 2.58
CA ALA A 617 -18.98 5.11 2.60
C ALA A 617 -18.84 6.61 2.32
N ILE A 618 -19.72 7.20 1.51
CA ILE A 618 -19.67 8.62 1.17
C ILE A 618 -21.00 9.27 1.59
N ASP A 619 -20.94 10.24 2.51
CA ASP A 619 -22.13 10.96 3.00
C ASP A 619 -22.71 11.90 1.91
N ASP A 620 -23.78 12.62 2.23
CA ASP A 620 -24.46 13.52 1.27
C ASP A 620 -23.81 14.93 1.19
N GLU A 621 -22.84 15.24 2.06
CA GLU A 621 -21.92 16.37 1.89
C GLU A 621 -20.70 15.99 1.01
N GLY A 622 -20.45 14.68 0.85
CA GLY A 622 -19.34 14.12 0.09
C GLY A 622 -18.07 13.94 0.90
N TRP A 623 -18.17 13.65 2.19
CA TRP A 623 -17.07 13.08 2.98
C TRP A 623 -17.05 11.56 2.86
N LEU A 624 -15.84 11.02 2.70
CA LEU A 624 -15.56 9.60 2.82
C LEU A 624 -15.41 9.23 4.31
N HIS A 625 -16.27 8.34 4.80
CA HIS A 625 -16.15 7.67 6.10
C HIS A 625 -15.14 6.51 5.97
N SER A 626 -14.00 6.61 6.65
CA SER A 626 -12.93 5.60 6.56
C SER A 626 -13.23 4.30 7.33
N GLY A 627 -14.10 4.37 8.34
CA GLY A 627 -14.26 3.35 9.36
C GLY A 627 -13.11 3.31 10.38
N ASP A 628 -12.11 4.19 10.29
CA ASP A 628 -10.95 4.26 11.18
C ASP A 628 -11.14 5.41 12.19
N ILE A 629 -10.72 5.19 13.45
CA ILE A 629 -10.78 6.18 14.52
C ILE A 629 -9.42 6.83 14.69
N GLY A 630 -9.40 8.15 14.88
CA GLY A 630 -8.18 8.91 15.12
C GLY A 630 -8.42 10.29 15.69
N ARG A 631 -7.32 10.98 16.02
CA ARG A 631 -7.30 12.34 16.56
C ARG A 631 -6.24 13.21 15.88
N LEU A 632 -6.49 14.51 15.82
CA LEU A 632 -5.53 15.51 15.35
C LEU A 632 -4.84 16.17 16.56
N ASP A 633 -3.58 16.56 16.42
CA ASP A 633 -2.90 17.43 17.39
C ASP A 633 -2.89 18.91 16.96
N SER A 634 -2.40 19.79 17.84
CA SER A 634 -2.32 21.24 17.60
C SER A 634 -1.46 21.64 16.41
N ASP A 635 -0.57 20.76 15.95
CA ASP A 635 0.31 20.96 14.81
C ASP A 635 -0.26 20.29 13.54
N GLY A 636 -1.51 19.83 13.56
CA GLY A 636 -2.20 19.23 12.42
C GLY A 636 -1.76 17.80 12.07
N PHE A 637 -1.06 17.11 12.97
CA PHE A 637 -0.67 15.71 12.77
C PHE A 637 -1.82 14.77 13.14
N LEU A 638 -2.12 13.81 12.25
CA LEU A 638 -3.12 12.77 12.46
C LEU A 638 -2.50 11.57 13.17
N PHE A 639 -3.22 11.03 14.17
CA PHE A 639 -2.89 9.80 14.87
C PHE A 639 -4.08 8.85 14.72
N ILE A 640 -3.87 7.66 14.15
CA ILE A 640 -4.89 6.61 14.09
C ILE A 640 -4.84 5.83 15.40
N THR A 641 -5.96 5.77 16.11
CA THR A 641 -6.07 5.17 17.45
C THR A 641 -6.94 3.91 17.48
N GLY A 642 -7.72 3.63 16.43
CA GLY A 642 -8.48 2.39 16.31
C GLY A 642 -9.24 2.25 15.00
N ARG A 643 -10.19 1.32 14.96
CA ARG A 643 -11.04 1.08 13.80
C ARG A 643 -12.42 0.61 14.23
N ILE A 644 -13.48 1.27 13.77
CA ILE A 644 -14.88 1.10 14.23
C ILE A 644 -15.30 -0.38 14.19
N LYS A 645 -15.05 -1.06 13.06
CA LYS A 645 -15.43 -2.48 12.85
C LYS A 645 -14.51 -3.48 13.56
N GLU A 646 -13.52 -3.00 14.30
CA GLU A 646 -12.62 -3.80 15.14
C GLU A 646 -12.63 -3.33 16.61
N LEU A 647 -13.40 -2.29 16.98
CA LEU A 647 -13.61 -1.91 18.38
C LEU A 647 -14.30 -3.06 19.11
N ILE A 648 -13.66 -3.52 20.18
CA ILE A 648 -14.26 -4.45 21.13
C ILE A 648 -15.20 -3.65 22.03
N ILE A 649 -16.50 -3.98 22.00
CA ILE A 649 -17.45 -3.43 22.97
C ILE A 649 -17.65 -4.49 24.04
N THR A 650 -17.04 -4.30 25.20
CA THR A 650 -17.15 -5.28 26.31
C THR A 650 -18.58 -5.42 26.81
N ALA A 651 -18.87 -6.47 27.58
CA ALA A 651 -20.16 -6.63 28.25
C ALA A 651 -20.50 -5.50 29.24
N GLY A 652 -19.51 -4.68 29.63
CA GLY A 652 -19.70 -3.46 30.44
C GLY A 652 -19.95 -2.19 29.62
N GLY A 653 -19.94 -2.25 28.28
CA GLY A 653 -20.11 -1.10 27.39
C GLY A 653 -18.84 -0.29 27.10
N GLU A 654 -17.68 -0.66 27.69
CA GLU A 654 -16.40 -0.02 27.36
C GLU A 654 -16.00 -0.36 25.92
N ASN A 655 -15.72 0.68 25.13
CA ASN A 655 -15.17 0.59 23.77
C ASN A 655 -13.64 0.47 23.86
N ILE A 656 -13.05 -0.55 23.24
CA ILE A 656 -11.62 -0.86 23.33
C ILE A 656 -11.04 -1.04 21.93
N ALA A 657 -10.02 -0.26 21.58
CA ALA A 657 -9.27 -0.43 20.34
C ALA A 657 -8.21 -1.55 20.51
N PRO A 658 -8.37 -2.72 19.87
CA PRO A 658 -7.53 -3.89 20.17
C PRO A 658 -6.08 -3.72 19.74
N VAL A 659 -5.85 -3.06 18.59
CA VAL A 659 -4.53 -2.92 17.96
C VAL A 659 -3.52 -2.24 18.90
N LEU A 660 -3.94 -1.23 19.66
CA LEU A 660 -3.07 -0.53 20.62
C LEU A 660 -2.56 -1.47 21.73
N LEU A 661 -3.44 -2.32 22.26
CA LEU A 661 -3.09 -3.30 23.31
C LEU A 661 -2.24 -4.44 22.73
N GLU A 662 -2.51 -4.85 21.49
CA GLU A 662 -1.75 -5.85 20.75
C GLU A 662 -0.31 -5.39 20.45
N ASP A 663 -0.14 -4.14 20.01
CA ASP A 663 1.16 -3.53 19.71
C ASP A 663 1.98 -3.30 20.99
N ASN A 664 1.36 -2.77 22.05
CA ASN A 664 1.99 -2.69 23.38
C ASN A 664 2.47 -4.06 23.88
N LEU A 665 1.69 -5.12 23.66
CA LEU A 665 2.07 -6.48 24.07
C LEU A 665 3.21 -7.06 23.22
N LYS A 666 3.23 -6.81 21.91
CA LYS A 666 4.35 -7.24 21.02
C LYS A 666 5.66 -6.50 21.34
N ALA A 667 5.58 -5.24 21.77
CA ALA A 667 6.75 -4.50 22.25
C ALA A 667 7.33 -5.09 23.54
N GLU A 668 6.48 -5.52 24.48
CA GLU A 668 6.90 -6.17 25.73
C GLU A 668 7.36 -7.63 25.56
N LEU A 669 6.96 -8.31 24.47
CA LEU A 669 7.27 -9.71 24.18
C LEU A 669 7.78 -9.91 22.74
N PRO A 670 9.08 -9.64 22.47
CA PRO A 670 9.66 -9.72 21.12
C PRO A 670 9.59 -11.10 20.43
N CYS A 671 9.32 -12.17 21.17
CA CYS A 671 9.07 -13.52 20.65
C CYS A 671 7.72 -13.67 19.93
N LEU A 672 6.73 -12.81 20.24
CA LEU A 672 5.41 -12.85 19.61
C LEU A 672 5.50 -12.45 18.14
N SER A 673 4.84 -13.20 17.26
CA SER A 673 4.65 -12.80 15.86
C SER A 673 3.36 -11.99 15.73
N ASN A 674 2.26 -12.58 16.19
CA ASN A 674 0.95 -11.95 16.27
C ASN A 674 0.40 -12.04 17.70
N SER A 675 -0.40 -11.05 18.07
CA SER A 675 -1.28 -11.02 19.22
C SER A 675 -2.65 -10.60 18.72
N MET A 676 -3.71 -11.33 19.09
CA MET A 676 -5.09 -10.96 18.78
C MET A 676 -5.92 -10.91 20.05
N LEU A 677 -6.34 -9.70 20.40
CA LEU A 677 -7.23 -9.41 21.52
C LEU A 677 -8.65 -9.88 21.21
N ILE A 678 -9.30 -10.43 22.24
CA ILE A 678 -10.65 -10.96 22.25
C ILE A 678 -11.38 -10.31 23.43
N GLY A 679 -12.64 -9.93 23.23
CA GLY A 679 -13.43 -9.32 24.29
C GLY A 679 -14.80 -8.77 23.91
N ASP A 680 -15.16 -8.76 22.61
CA ASP A 680 -16.46 -8.25 22.16
C ASP A 680 -17.61 -9.01 22.84
N LYS A 681 -18.46 -8.27 23.56
CA LYS A 681 -19.56 -8.74 24.41
C LYS A 681 -19.13 -9.73 25.51
N ARG A 682 -17.85 -9.71 25.94
CA ARG A 682 -17.32 -10.55 27.02
C ARG A 682 -17.12 -9.80 28.33
N LYS A 683 -17.03 -10.55 29.44
CA LYS A 683 -16.86 -10.05 30.82
C LYS A 683 -15.50 -9.35 31.05
N PHE A 684 -14.48 -9.70 30.26
CA PHE A 684 -13.09 -9.23 30.35
C PHE A 684 -12.37 -9.44 29.02
N LEU A 685 -11.16 -8.91 28.88
CA LEU A 685 -10.29 -9.15 27.73
C LEU A 685 -9.48 -10.45 27.89
N SER A 686 -9.34 -11.19 26.79
CA SER A 686 -8.34 -12.24 26.62
C SER A 686 -7.54 -12.05 25.34
N VAL A 687 -6.44 -12.79 25.16
CA VAL A 687 -5.58 -12.66 23.97
C VAL A 687 -5.11 -14.02 23.42
N LEU A 688 -5.19 -14.19 22.11
CA LEU A 688 -4.55 -15.28 21.37
C LEU A 688 -3.16 -14.84 20.94
N LEU A 689 -2.13 -15.64 21.21
CA LEU A 689 -0.73 -15.33 20.92
C LEU A 689 -0.16 -16.31 19.90
N THR A 690 0.71 -15.84 19.01
CA THR A 690 1.53 -16.70 18.16
C THR A 690 3.01 -16.37 18.35
N ILE A 691 3.88 -17.35 18.16
CA ILE A 691 5.34 -17.20 18.31
C ILE A 691 5.98 -17.07 16.92
N LYS A 692 7.06 -16.28 16.81
CA LYS A 692 7.82 -16.10 15.56
C LYS A 692 8.54 -17.38 15.13
N THR A 693 7.89 -18.20 14.32
CA THR A 693 8.50 -19.34 13.61
C THR A 693 9.03 -18.94 12.23
N ASN A 694 9.87 -19.80 11.64
CA ASN A 694 10.31 -19.64 10.26
C ASN A 694 9.15 -19.94 9.31
N MET A 695 9.15 -19.39 8.10
CA MET A 695 8.14 -19.69 7.06
C MET A 695 8.76 -20.49 5.92
N ASN A 696 8.00 -21.44 5.39
CA ASN A 696 8.27 -22.06 4.09
C ASN A 696 8.18 -20.97 3.01
N LEU A 697 9.28 -20.73 2.29
CA LEU A 697 9.37 -19.63 1.32
C LEU A 697 8.56 -19.88 0.04
N ASP A 698 8.10 -21.10 -0.22
CA ASP A 698 7.38 -21.47 -1.44
C ASP A 698 5.88 -21.64 -1.23
N THR A 699 5.45 -22.23 -0.11
CA THR A 699 4.02 -22.28 0.25
C THR A 699 3.55 -21.02 0.99
N GLY A 700 4.44 -20.32 1.69
CA GLY A 700 4.09 -19.21 2.58
C GLY A 700 3.53 -19.65 3.94
N GLU A 701 3.65 -20.92 4.29
CA GLU A 701 3.15 -21.49 5.54
C GLU A 701 4.17 -21.37 6.68
N PRO A 702 3.73 -21.16 7.94
CA PRO A 702 4.59 -21.23 9.11
C PRO A 702 5.10 -22.65 9.34
N MET A 703 6.38 -22.77 9.65
CA MET A 703 7.02 -24.00 10.12
C MET A 703 6.93 -24.10 11.64
N ASP A 704 7.32 -25.24 12.21
CA ASP A 704 7.45 -25.44 13.66
C ASP A 704 8.75 -24.84 14.23
N SER A 705 9.82 -24.74 13.43
CA SER A 705 11.11 -24.20 13.89
C SER A 705 11.02 -22.71 14.21
N LEU A 706 11.52 -22.30 15.38
CA LEU A 706 11.55 -20.91 15.82
C LEU A 706 12.53 -20.07 14.99
N THR A 707 12.23 -18.79 14.82
CA THR A 707 13.20 -17.83 14.25
C THR A 707 14.42 -17.67 15.15
N PRO A 708 15.63 -17.37 14.61
CA PRO A 708 16.82 -17.17 15.43
C PRO A 708 16.66 -16.10 16.52
N ALA A 709 15.90 -15.03 16.24
CA ALA A 709 15.56 -13.99 17.21
C ALA A 709 14.69 -14.52 18.35
N CYS A 710 13.71 -15.39 18.06
CA CYS A 710 12.90 -16.04 19.09
C CYS A 710 13.71 -17.04 19.92
N ILE A 711 14.59 -17.84 19.30
CA ILE A 711 15.46 -18.78 20.04
C ILE A 711 16.40 -18.01 20.99
N ASP A 712 16.95 -16.87 20.55
CA ASP A 712 17.74 -16.01 21.42
C ASP A 712 16.93 -15.40 22.57
N TRP A 713 15.65 -15.06 22.34
CA TRP A 713 14.75 -14.62 23.40
C TRP A 713 14.45 -15.76 24.39
N CYS A 714 14.17 -16.98 23.92
CA CYS A 714 13.97 -18.17 24.75
C CYS A 714 15.20 -18.39 25.65
N ARG A 715 16.41 -18.34 25.10
CA ARG A 715 17.65 -18.43 25.88
C ARG A 715 17.79 -17.30 26.92
N SER A 716 17.35 -16.08 26.60
CA SER A 716 17.41 -14.94 27.53
C SER A 716 16.47 -15.08 28.74
N VAL A 717 15.38 -15.85 28.62
CA VAL A 717 14.44 -16.14 29.73
C VAL A 717 14.74 -17.48 30.43
N GLY A 718 15.80 -18.19 30.01
CA GLY A 718 16.21 -19.48 30.60
C GLY A 718 15.58 -20.73 29.96
N SER A 719 15.05 -20.61 28.75
CA SER A 719 14.53 -21.73 27.94
C SER A 719 15.56 -22.20 26.89
N SER A 720 15.54 -23.49 26.57
CA SER A 720 16.34 -24.10 25.49
C SER A 720 15.57 -24.34 24.20
N ALA A 721 14.30 -23.90 24.12
CA ALA A 721 13.39 -24.15 23.00
C ALA A 721 13.93 -23.69 21.63
N LYS A 722 13.70 -24.52 20.61
CA LYS A 722 14.05 -24.33 19.19
C LYS A 722 12.86 -24.52 18.25
N THR A 723 11.80 -25.17 18.72
CA THR A 723 10.53 -25.36 18.01
C THR A 723 9.36 -24.75 18.77
N LEU A 724 8.18 -24.66 18.14
CA LEU A 724 6.94 -24.29 18.81
C LEU A 724 6.40 -25.49 19.62
N GLN A 725 6.63 -26.73 19.15
CA GLN A 725 6.40 -27.95 19.94
C GLN A 725 7.12 -27.92 21.30
N ASP A 726 8.39 -27.50 21.35
CA ASP A 726 9.19 -27.38 22.60
C ASP A 726 8.54 -26.43 23.63
N ILE A 727 7.75 -25.44 23.17
CA ILE A 727 7.07 -24.46 24.03
C ILE A 727 5.71 -25.00 24.52
N LEU A 728 5.03 -25.83 23.72
CA LEU A 728 3.64 -26.24 23.94
C LEU A 728 3.50 -27.64 24.56
N VAL A 729 4.38 -28.59 24.23
CA VAL A 729 4.30 -29.98 24.68
C VAL A 729 5.00 -30.12 26.03
N GLY A 730 4.21 -30.07 27.10
CA GLY A 730 4.73 -29.90 28.46
C GLY A 730 5.19 -28.46 28.69
N PRO A 731 4.23 -27.49 28.73
CA PRO A 731 4.48 -26.06 28.62
C PRO A 731 5.76 -25.54 29.28
N ASP A 732 6.66 -24.93 28.49
CA ASP A 732 7.93 -24.39 28.98
C ASP A 732 7.66 -23.32 30.04
N ALA A 733 7.94 -23.65 31.30
CA ALA A 733 7.61 -22.82 32.45
C ALA A 733 8.37 -21.48 32.47
N ASN A 734 9.51 -21.36 31.80
CA ASN A 734 10.25 -20.11 31.68
C ASN A 734 9.65 -19.21 30.58
N VAL A 735 9.28 -19.78 29.43
CA VAL A 735 8.58 -19.05 28.37
C VAL A 735 7.20 -18.59 28.85
N MET A 736 6.41 -19.47 29.45
CA MET A 736 5.06 -19.16 29.91
C MET A 736 5.07 -18.10 31.03
N ARG A 737 6.03 -18.19 31.97
CA ARG A 737 6.24 -17.16 33.00
C ARG A 737 6.66 -15.82 32.40
N ALA A 738 7.61 -15.81 31.46
CA ALA A 738 8.06 -14.58 30.82
C ALA A 738 6.94 -13.89 30.00
N ILE A 739 6.04 -14.67 29.40
CA ILE A 739 4.85 -14.15 28.71
C ILE A 739 3.86 -13.53 29.71
N GLN A 740 3.56 -14.20 30.83
CA GLN A 740 2.74 -13.60 31.90
C GLN A 740 3.38 -12.31 32.43
N GLU A 741 4.67 -12.32 32.76
CA GLU A 741 5.40 -11.14 33.22
C GLU A 741 5.39 -9.99 32.19
N GLY A 742 5.30 -10.28 30.89
CA GLY A 742 5.15 -9.29 29.82
C GLY A 742 3.73 -8.73 29.71
N ILE A 743 2.71 -9.59 29.80
CA ILE A 743 1.29 -9.18 29.90
C ILE A 743 1.09 -8.29 31.13
N ASP A 744 1.70 -8.62 32.26
CA ASP A 744 1.65 -7.83 33.50
C ASP A 744 2.39 -6.48 33.41
N ARG A 745 3.27 -6.29 32.41
CA ARG A 745 3.86 -4.97 32.09
C ARG A 745 2.96 -4.19 31.13
N ALA A 746 2.48 -4.80 30.05
CA ALA A 746 1.51 -4.19 29.14
C ALA A 746 0.22 -3.74 29.87
N ASN A 747 -0.28 -4.54 30.82
CA ASN A 747 -1.44 -4.22 31.67
C ASN A 747 -1.23 -3.01 32.61
N LYS A 748 -0.01 -2.50 32.78
CA LYS A 748 0.26 -1.24 33.51
C LYS A 748 0.09 0.01 32.64
N LEU A 749 0.04 -0.17 31.31
CA LEU A 749 -0.24 0.89 30.34
C LEU A 749 -1.75 1.03 30.05
N ALA A 750 -2.57 0.08 30.50
CA ALA A 750 -4.02 0.09 30.30
C ALA A 750 -4.70 1.22 31.12
N PRO A 751 -5.46 2.13 30.49
CA PRO A 751 -6.04 3.30 31.16
C PRO A 751 -7.23 2.95 32.08
N SER A 752 -7.95 1.86 31.80
CA SER A 752 -9.04 1.34 32.65
C SER A 752 -8.80 -0.11 33.05
N ASN A 753 -9.47 -0.58 34.11
CA ASN A 753 -9.41 -2.00 34.50
C ASN A 753 -10.12 -2.92 33.49
N ALA A 754 -11.05 -2.40 32.67
CA ALA A 754 -11.67 -3.16 31.59
C ALA A 754 -10.70 -3.40 30.42
N GLN A 755 -9.71 -2.51 30.24
CA GLN A 755 -8.66 -2.63 29.24
C GLN A 755 -7.48 -3.53 29.66
N LYS A 756 -7.61 -4.30 30.75
CA LYS A 756 -6.58 -5.26 31.19
C LYS A 756 -6.87 -6.68 30.67
N ILE A 757 -5.85 -7.29 30.07
CA ILE A 757 -5.85 -8.67 29.59
C ILE A 757 -5.83 -9.60 30.82
N GLN A 758 -6.86 -10.43 30.99
CA GLN A 758 -7.00 -11.33 32.14
C GLN A 758 -6.68 -12.79 31.85
N LYS A 759 -6.83 -13.26 30.59
CA LYS A 759 -6.50 -14.62 30.16
C LYS A 759 -5.78 -14.60 28.81
N TRP A 760 -4.94 -15.59 28.55
CA TRP A 760 -4.17 -15.69 27.31
C TRP A 760 -3.84 -17.14 26.97
N THR A 761 -3.47 -17.40 25.73
CA THR A 761 -2.96 -18.71 25.28
C THR A 761 -2.07 -18.56 24.07
N ILE A 762 -1.19 -19.53 23.84
CA ILE A 762 -0.36 -19.63 22.63
C ILE A 762 -1.03 -20.61 21.66
N LEU A 763 -1.15 -20.20 20.39
CA LEU A 763 -1.70 -21.03 19.32
C LEU A 763 -0.65 -21.98 18.73
N PRO A 764 -1.03 -23.17 18.22
CA PRO A 764 -0.12 -24.19 17.70
C PRO A 764 0.48 -23.87 16.31
N ARG A 765 0.31 -22.64 15.81
CA ARG A 765 0.89 -22.13 14.56
C ARG A 765 0.86 -20.60 14.56
N ASP A 766 1.69 -19.99 13.72
CA ASP A 766 1.57 -18.57 13.40
C ASP A 766 0.42 -18.29 12.40
N PHE A 767 0.01 -17.03 12.29
CA PHE A 767 -0.95 -16.57 11.29
C PHE A 767 -0.30 -16.42 9.92
N SER A 768 -1.01 -16.78 8.86
CA SER A 768 -0.47 -16.74 7.50
C SER A 768 -1.55 -16.45 6.45
N VAL A 769 -1.11 -16.14 5.22
CA VAL A 769 -2.02 -15.95 4.08
C VAL A 769 -2.61 -17.30 3.60
N PRO A 770 -1.83 -18.40 3.46
CA PRO A 770 -2.39 -19.71 3.09
C PRO A 770 -3.31 -20.29 4.17
N GLY A 771 -2.98 -20.10 5.46
CA GLY A 771 -3.84 -20.48 6.58
C GLY A 771 -5.14 -19.69 6.67
N GLY A 772 -5.25 -18.56 5.95
CA GLY A 772 -6.44 -17.73 5.88
C GLY A 772 -6.60 -16.72 7.01
N GLU A 773 -5.75 -16.75 8.06
CA GLU A 773 -5.76 -15.75 9.13
C GLU A 773 -5.35 -14.34 8.64
N LEU A 774 -4.51 -14.26 7.60
CA LEU A 774 -4.09 -12.99 6.99
C LEU A 774 -4.70 -12.78 5.60
N GLY A 775 -4.88 -11.52 5.20
CA GLY A 775 -5.15 -11.11 3.82
C GLY A 775 -3.88 -10.98 2.95
N PRO A 776 -4.01 -10.82 1.62
CA PRO A 776 -2.87 -10.62 0.72
C PRO A 776 -1.95 -9.45 1.09
N THR A 777 -2.49 -8.44 1.79
CA THR A 777 -1.78 -7.27 2.34
C THR A 777 -1.24 -7.49 3.76
N MET A 778 -1.11 -8.75 4.21
CA MET A 778 -0.72 -9.17 5.57
C MET A 778 -1.64 -8.70 6.71
N LYS A 779 -2.80 -8.11 6.41
CA LYS A 779 -3.77 -7.67 7.43
C LYS A 779 -4.50 -8.84 8.09
N LEU A 780 -4.67 -8.78 9.41
CA LEU A 780 -5.38 -9.78 10.22
C LEU A 780 -6.89 -9.83 9.91
N LYS A 781 -7.40 -11.01 9.58
CA LYS A 781 -8.85 -11.25 9.39
C LYS A 781 -9.50 -11.72 10.69
N ARG A 782 -9.71 -10.79 11.63
CA ARG A 782 -10.28 -11.09 12.97
C ARG A 782 -11.47 -12.07 12.95
N PRO A 783 -12.50 -11.93 12.08
CA PRO A 783 -13.65 -12.85 12.08
C PRO A 783 -13.27 -14.30 11.73
N VAL A 784 -12.33 -14.48 10.79
CA VAL A 784 -11.83 -15.81 10.41
C VAL A 784 -11.06 -16.44 11.55
N VAL A 785 -10.25 -15.67 12.29
CA VAL A 785 -9.51 -16.16 13.46
C VAL A 785 -10.47 -16.52 14.61
N VAL A 786 -11.49 -15.71 14.88
CA VAL A 786 -12.54 -16.03 15.87
C VAL A 786 -13.26 -17.32 15.52
N GLN A 787 -13.65 -17.51 14.26
CA GLN A 787 -14.28 -18.75 13.79
C GLN A 787 -13.32 -19.95 13.90
N LYS A 788 -12.07 -19.79 13.48
CA LYS A 788 -11.05 -20.86 13.40
C LYS A 788 -10.53 -21.32 14.77
N TYR A 789 -10.61 -20.47 15.80
CA TYR A 789 -10.15 -20.77 17.16
C TYR A 789 -11.28 -20.66 18.21
N CYS A 790 -12.54 -20.78 17.79
CA CYS A 790 -13.74 -20.62 18.63
C CYS A 790 -13.68 -21.41 19.95
N GLU A 791 -13.42 -22.72 19.91
CA GLU A 791 -13.26 -23.59 21.09
C GLU A 791 -12.13 -23.17 22.04
N THR A 792 -11.14 -22.43 21.53
CA THR A 792 -10.03 -21.90 22.34
C THR A 792 -10.37 -20.54 22.93
N ILE A 793 -11.28 -19.79 22.29
CA ILE A 793 -11.86 -18.56 22.81
C ILE A 793 -12.89 -18.85 23.91
N GLU A 794 -13.81 -19.79 23.70
CA GLU A 794 -14.85 -20.10 24.70
C GLU A 794 -14.28 -20.65 26.02
N ARG A 795 -13.20 -21.46 25.96
CA ARG A 795 -12.45 -21.90 27.14
C ARG A 795 -11.85 -20.78 27.99
N PHE A 796 -11.78 -19.54 27.50
CA PHE A 796 -11.48 -18.39 28.38
C PHE A 796 -12.70 -17.97 29.21
N TYR A 797 -13.92 -18.09 28.68
CA TYR A 797 -15.15 -17.56 29.27
C TYR A 797 -16.03 -18.61 29.94
N GLU A 798 -15.69 -19.90 29.76
CA GLU A 798 -16.06 -21.01 30.64
C GLU A 798 -15.47 -20.75 32.05
N GLY A 799 -16.29 -20.15 32.92
CA GLY A 799 -15.93 -19.67 34.27
C GLY A 799 -17.00 -18.76 34.90
#